data_AF-A0A814ATB8-F1
#
_entry.id   AF-A0A814ATB8-F1
#
_cell.length_a   1.000
_cell.length_b   1.000
_cell.length_c   1.000
_cell.angle_alpha   90.00
_cell.angle_beta   90.00
_cell.angle_gamma   90.00
#
_symmetry.space_group_name_H-M   'P 1'
#
loop_
_entity.id
_entity.type
_entity.pdbx_description
1 polymer ?
#
loop_
_entity_poly.entity_id
_entity_poly.type
_entity_poly.pdbx_seq_one_letter_code
_entity_poly.pdbx_strand_id
1 'polypeptide(L)'
;MGRRGHKKQKAFRRAKVDAIRKARTEKQQGQDGQTPVDGDDTVSNDRPRTNQYEDIVKENALLEKYYKTMNLVPDDEWDAFLAALKEPLPVTFRVTGFRSHAFAVMHLIRERYFQALESSTAIEKPKELVWYPGGLAWQLNLSRNQLRSFPELQRLKEFLYEQTEHGNISRQEAVSMIPPLVLDIQPHHKILDMCAAPGSKTAQIIECLHRDESNPIPSGFVIANDVDNKRCYTLVHQVKRLESPCFAIINHDASNLPNLRFQDGNISFDRILCDVPCSGDGTLRKNPDLWKKWNPGHAFSLQSIQLRIATRGIQLLAPGGLMVYSTCSMNPIENECVVAQLLQTFEGHISLVDIGDKLPGLKTKAGLTKWCVIAKNHEVYHSFAEVPANMQSLVRPCMFPPSDDILERLNLERCIRLLPHHQNTGAFFVALFRKHDKAADTPSAAQEESSQKRPAEEMTFNEETANFKRARYHRENPFIFFDEKDISGFWQEISEFFGVDPSFPADQLMTRIAADSGRNIYFVSDSLKQIVTSNKDRIKFINMGVRLFVRTDLRNDKDKRSLRLCQEGIAIINKYFSKRRIEIEESDLLLLLAHTHTQFAALSQSVQKQLENISSDLGSVICSYLVKLHDLEVPVVFVSWRGRNSFRPFVSHSSRKFYFSLCNVDQATINTIIEKLTIDEKSNNNNIKKDEDAS
;
A
#
# COMPACT_ATOMS: atom_id res chain seq x y z
N MET A 1 49.25 -29.66 16.29
CA MET A 1 49.29 -28.22 15.93
C MET A 1 47.91 -27.49 16.07
N GLY A 2 47.04 -27.83 17.03
CA GLY A 2 45.66 -27.28 17.09
C GLY A 2 45.37 -26.18 18.12
N ARG A 3 46.24 -25.95 19.13
CA ARG A 3 45.94 -25.02 20.25
C ARG A 3 46.56 -23.61 20.12
N ARG A 4 47.49 -23.39 19.18
CA ARG A 4 48.11 -22.07 18.95
C ARG A 4 47.32 -21.18 17.97
N GLY A 5 46.52 -21.76 17.06
CA GLY A 5 45.67 -21.02 16.11
C GLY A 5 44.45 -20.36 16.76
N HIS A 6 43.77 -21.08 17.66
CA HIS A 6 42.57 -20.56 18.35
C HIS A 6 42.86 -19.40 19.31
N LYS A 7 44.03 -19.36 19.97
CA LYS A 7 44.43 -18.20 20.78
C LYS A 7 44.74 -16.97 19.93
N LYS A 8 45.34 -17.12 18.74
CA LYS A 8 45.58 -16.01 17.81
C LYS A 8 44.28 -15.46 17.20
N GLN A 9 43.31 -16.31 16.88
CA GLN A 9 42.00 -15.87 16.36
C GLN A 9 41.13 -15.17 17.42
N LYS A 10 41.18 -15.61 18.68
CA LYS A 10 40.51 -14.92 19.80
C LYS A 10 41.19 -13.59 20.14
N ALA A 11 42.52 -13.52 20.06
CA ALA A 11 43.27 -12.28 20.23
C ALA A 11 43.01 -11.27 19.10
N PHE A 12 42.88 -11.73 17.85
CA PHE A 12 42.54 -10.87 16.71
C PHE A 12 41.10 -10.36 16.76
N ARG A 13 40.14 -11.18 17.21
CA ARG A 13 38.76 -10.74 17.47
C ARG A 13 38.68 -9.74 18.63
N ARG A 14 39.43 -9.93 19.72
CA ARG A 14 39.52 -8.94 20.81
C ARG A 14 40.17 -7.64 20.37
N ALA A 15 41.30 -7.69 19.66
CA ALA A 15 41.97 -6.51 19.12
C ALA A 15 41.09 -5.73 18.12
N LYS A 16 40.26 -6.42 17.32
CA LYS A 16 39.30 -5.78 16.42
C LYS A 16 38.12 -5.14 17.17
N VAL A 17 37.64 -5.75 18.25
CA VAL A 17 36.59 -5.17 19.12
C VAL A 17 37.14 -4.00 19.93
N ASP A 18 38.39 -4.07 20.39
CA ASP A 18 39.06 -2.99 21.12
C ASP A 18 39.45 -1.84 20.20
N ALA A 19 39.84 -2.09 18.94
CA ALA A 19 40.02 -1.05 17.92
C ALA A 19 38.71 -0.37 17.50
N ILE A 20 37.60 -1.13 17.43
CA ILE A 20 36.25 -0.57 17.20
C ILE A 20 35.77 0.24 18.42
N ARG A 21 36.13 -0.17 19.64
CA ARG A 21 35.90 0.61 20.86
C ARG A 21 36.72 1.88 20.87
N LYS A 22 38.03 1.81 20.59
CA LYS A 22 38.93 2.98 20.57
C LYS A 22 38.56 3.99 19.47
N ALA A 23 38.15 3.51 18.29
CA ALA A 23 37.61 4.36 17.21
C ALA A 23 36.22 4.95 17.53
N ARG A 24 35.46 4.35 18.46
CA ARG A 24 34.24 4.95 19.03
C ARG A 24 34.56 6.00 20.10
N THR A 25 35.61 5.79 20.90
CA THR A 25 36.06 6.75 21.92
C THR A 25 36.71 7.98 21.29
N GLU A 26 37.49 7.83 20.22
CA GLU A 26 38.12 8.96 19.50
C GLU A 26 37.11 9.74 18.64
N LYS A 27 36.02 9.11 18.18
CA LYS A 27 34.87 9.81 17.56
C LYS A 27 33.97 10.53 18.57
N GLN A 28 34.12 10.27 19.87
CA GLN A 28 33.39 10.97 20.93
C GLN A 28 34.17 12.18 21.50
N GLN A 29 35.40 12.43 21.07
CA GLN A 29 36.21 13.59 21.50
C GLN A 29 36.43 14.64 20.42
N GLY A 30 35.69 14.57 19.31
CA GLY A 30 35.86 15.48 18.17
C GLY A 30 34.53 15.93 17.58
N GLN A 31 33.54 16.25 18.42
CA GLN A 31 32.39 17.07 18.04
C GLN A 31 31.65 17.52 19.31
N ASP A 32 32.21 18.56 19.94
CA ASP A 32 31.43 19.49 20.77
C ASP A 32 30.43 20.22 19.86
N GLY A 33 29.16 20.22 20.26
CA GLY A 33 28.09 20.93 19.58
C GLY A 33 26.68 20.41 19.87
N GLN A 34 26.29 20.44 21.15
CA GLN A 34 24.93 20.29 21.68
C GLN A 34 24.34 18.87 21.77
N THR A 35 24.45 18.30 22.98
CA THR A 35 23.74 17.11 23.45
C THR A 35 22.49 17.48 24.27
N PRO A 36 21.40 16.68 24.16
CA PRO A 36 20.31 16.58 25.13
C PRO A 36 20.60 15.47 26.18
N VAL A 37 19.92 15.47 27.34
CA VAL A 37 19.44 14.31 28.14
C VAL A 37 18.86 14.76 29.50
N ASP A 38 17.62 14.32 29.75
CA ASP A 38 16.92 13.77 30.93
C ASP A 38 17.22 14.16 32.40
N GLY A 39 16.17 14.19 33.23
CA GLY A 39 16.24 13.91 34.67
C GLY A 39 15.14 14.57 35.53
N ASP A 40 14.55 13.79 36.44
CA ASP A 40 13.27 13.97 37.14
C ASP A 40 13.30 14.84 38.43
N ASP A 41 12.10 15.28 38.82
CA ASP A 41 11.56 15.64 40.14
C ASP A 41 11.90 16.93 40.95
N THR A 42 10.80 17.66 41.21
CA THR A 42 10.45 18.58 42.32
C THR A 42 11.14 19.94 42.44
N VAL A 43 10.41 21.02 42.11
CA VAL A 43 10.03 22.17 42.98
C VAL A 43 9.07 23.08 42.20
N SER A 44 7.98 23.44 42.87
CA SER A 44 6.91 24.36 42.45
C SER A 44 7.40 25.67 41.82
N ASN A 45 6.83 26.04 40.68
CA ASN A 45 6.43 27.43 40.43
C ASN A 45 5.44 27.54 39.26
N ASP A 46 4.28 28.11 39.58
CA ASP A 46 3.20 28.54 38.70
C ASP A 46 3.68 29.18 37.40
N ARG A 47 3.42 28.54 36.25
CA ARG A 47 3.17 29.23 34.97
C ARG A 47 2.19 28.45 34.11
N PRO A 48 1.07 29.05 33.67
CA PRO A 48 0.12 28.39 32.78
C PRO A 48 0.76 28.22 31.39
N ARG A 49 0.98 26.98 30.95
CA ARG A 49 1.41 26.68 29.57
C ARG A 49 0.20 26.73 28.64
N THR A 50 -0.09 27.92 28.12
CA THR A 50 -0.84 28.09 26.87
C THR A 50 0.04 27.66 25.69
N ASN A 51 -0.12 26.43 25.21
CA ASN A 51 0.45 26.00 23.92
C ASN A 51 -0.39 26.61 22.79
N GLN A 52 -0.10 27.85 22.40
CA GLN A 52 -0.54 28.41 21.12
C GLN A 52 0.44 27.94 20.04
N TYR A 53 0.04 26.98 19.21
CA TYR A 53 0.57 26.93 17.85
C TYR A 53 0.04 28.19 17.17
N GLU A 54 0.89 29.05 16.62
CA GLU A 54 0.43 30.17 15.78
C GLU A 54 -0.43 29.59 14.65
N ASP A 55 -1.71 29.98 14.62
CA ASP A 55 -2.63 29.51 13.58
C ASP A 55 -2.10 29.94 12.21
N ILE A 56 -1.89 28.98 11.33
CA ILE A 56 -1.43 29.24 9.96
C ILE A 56 -2.50 30.08 9.27
N VAL A 57 -2.12 31.27 8.79
CA VAL A 57 -3.00 32.13 7.99
C VAL A 57 -3.44 31.38 6.73
N LYS A 58 -4.75 31.09 6.64
CA LYS A 58 -5.39 30.38 5.52
C LYS A 58 -6.02 31.37 4.54
N GLU A 59 -5.21 32.29 4.05
CA GLU A 59 -5.64 33.34 3.12
C GLU A 59 -4.58 33.53 2.04
N ASN A 60 -5.02 33.74 0.80
CA ASN A 60 -4.14 34.02 -0.33
C ASN A 60 -4.92 34.77 -1.42
N ALA A 61 -4.73 36.09 -1.50
CA ALA A 61 -5.43 36.93 -2.48
C ALA A 61 -5.14 36.55 -3.94
N LEU A 62 -3.95 36.00 -4.23
CA LEU A 62 -3.61 35.52 -5.58
C LEU A 62 -4.38 34.25 -5.94
N LEU A 63 -4.52 33.31 -4.99
CA LEU A 63 -5.33 32.11 -5.16
C LEU A 63 -6.79 32.49 -5.44
N GLU A 64 -7.36 33.40 -4.64
CA GLU A 64 -8.73 33.85 -4.80
C GLU A 64 -8.94 34.54 -6.16
N LYS A 65 -8.07 35.48 -6.53
CA LYS A 65 -8.09 36.13 -7.84
C LYS A 65 -7.99 35.12 -8.97
N TYR A 66 -7.10 34.14 -8.86
CA TYR A 66 -6.92 33.10 -9.87
C TYR A 66 -8.19 32.27 -10.07
N TYR A 67 -8.78 31.75 -8.99
CA TYR A 67 -9.97 30.91 -9.08
C TYR A 67 -11.18 31.65 -9.65
N LYS A 68 -11.38 32.92 -9.25
CA LYS A 68 -12.44 33.79 -9.79
C LYS A 68 -12.22 34.12 -11.27
N THR A 69 -10.98 34.46 -11.66
CA THR A 69 -10.66 34.82 -13.05
C THR A 69 -10.87 33.63 -13.99
N MET A 70 -10.57 32.42 -13.52
CA MET A 70 -10.76 31.17 -14.26
C MET A 70 -12.18 30.60 -14.18
N ASN A 71 -13.08 31.23 -13.41
CA ASN A 71 -14.43 30.75 -13.13
C ASN A 71 -14.46 29.27 -12.68
N LEU A 72 -13.53 28.88 -11.81
CA LEU A 72 -13.41 27.48 -11.33
C LEU A 72 -14.56 27.08 -10.41
N VAL A 73 -15.13 28.06 -9.72
CA VAL A 73 -16.23 27.93 -8.77
C VAL A 73 -17.23 29.02 -9.11
N PRO A 74 -18.54 28.69 -9.24
CA PRO A 74 -19.58 29.69 -9.43
C PRO A 74 -19.55 30.76 -8.33
N ASP A 75 -19.85 32.01 -8.68
CA ASP A 75 -19.79 33.14 -7.73
C ASP A 75 -20.72 32.96 -6.53
N ASP A 76 -21.89 32.31 -6.71
CA ASP A 76 -22.86 32.00 -5.67
C ASP A 76 -22.40 30.87 -4.71
N GLU A 77 -21.43 30.05 -5.13
CA GLU A 77 -20.86 28.98 -4.32
C GLU A 77 -19.53 29.37 -3.65
N TRP A 78 -18.98 30.56 -3.99
CA TRP A 78 -17.63 30.97 -3.62
C TRP A 78 -17.36 30.96 -2.11
N ASP A 79 -18.27 31.53 -1.33
CA ASP A 79 -18.10 31.64 0.12
C ASP A 79 -18.13 30.27 0.80
N ALA A 80 -19.00 29.37 0.34
CA ALA A 80 -19.06 27.99 0.82
C ALA A 80 -17.80 27.21 0.45
N PHE A 81 -17.27 27.40 -0.76
CA PHE A 81 -16.00 26.82 -1.21
C PHE A 81 -14.83 27.27 -0.34
N LEU A 82 -14.67 28.57 -0.12
CA LEU A 82 -13.61 29.13 0.72
C LEU A 82 -13.72 28.66 2.18
N ALA A 83 -14.94 28.62 2.73
CA ALA A 83 -15.18 28.09 4.08
C ALA A 83 -14.72 26.63 4.18
N ALA A 84 -15.11 25.78 3.23
CA ALA A 84 -14.71 24.38 3.19
C ALA A 84 -13.18 24.21 3.07
N LEU A 85 -12.50 25.05 2.27
CA LEU A 85 -11.03 25.03 2.17
C LEU A 85 -10.32 25.38 3.49
N LYS A 86 -10.93 26.24 4.31
CA LYS A 86 -10.39 26.65 5.60
C LYS A 86 -10.61 25.59 6.68
N GLU A 87 -11.54 24.66 6.50
CA GLU A 87 -11.82 23.58 7.43
C GLU A 87 -10.92 22.34 7.22
N PRO A 88 -10.52 21.64 8.30
CA PRO A 88 -9.75 20.40 8.18
C PRO A 88 -10.56 19.32 7.46
N LEU A 89 -9.87 18.40 6.76
CA LEU A 89 -10.54 17.25 6.16
C LEU A 89 -11.18 16.35 7.23
N PRO A 90 -12.36 15.78 6.94
CA PRO A 90 -12.93 14.72 7.76
C PRO A 90 -12.06 13.47 7.71
N VAL A 91 -12.17 12.60 8.72
CA VAL A 91 -11.50 11.30 8.70
C VAL A 91 -12.31 10.35 7.84
N THR A 92 -11.71 9.87 6.74
CA THR A 92 -12.33 8.91 5.84
C THR A 92 -11.63 7.56 5.91
N PHE A 93 -12.41 6.49 5.84
CA PHE A 93 -11.90 5.13 5.80
C PHE A 93 -12.77 4.26 4.88
N ARG A 94 -12.19 3.16 4.41
CA ARG A 94 -12.87 2.10 3.68
C ARG A 94 -12.55 0.75 4.30
N VAL A 95 -13.53 -0.13 4.37
CA VAL A 95 -13.33 -1.52 4.75
C VAL A 95 -12.71 -2.27 3.57
N THR A 96 -11.69 -3.06 3.84
CA THR A 96 -10.86 -3.76 2.86
C THR A 96 -10.99 -5.28 3.06
N GLY A 97 -10.82 -6.04 1.98
CA GLY A 97 -10.82 -7.51 2.01
C GLY A 97 -11.83 -8.15 1.07
N PHE A 98 -12.00 -9.46 1.22
CA PHE A 98 -13.00 -10.27 0.52
C PHE A 98 -14.42 -9.84 0.92
N ARG A 99 -15.41 -10.04 0.05
CA ARG A 99 -16.78 -9.55 0.26
C ARG A 99 -17.34 -10.02 1.61
N SER A 100 -17.31 -11.31 1.89
CA SER A 100 -17.85 -11.90 3.13
C SER A 100 -17.21 -11.29 4.39
N HIS A 101 -15.88 -11.23 4.41
CA HIS A 101 -15.10 -10.66 5.51
C HIS A 101 -15.29 -9.15 5.67
N ALA A 102 -15.32 -8.39 4.57
CA ALA A 102 -15.53 -6.96 4.59
C ALA A 102 -16.93 -6.61 5.12
N PHE A 103 -17.97 -7.36 4.74
CA PHE A 103 -19.31 -7.17 5.28
C PHE A 103 -19.37 -7.50 6.78
N ALA A 104 -18.66 -8.52 7.26
CA ALA A 104 -18.58 -8.83 8.68
C ALA A 104 -17.90 -7.70 9.49
N VAL A 105 -16.79 -7.15 8.99
CA VAL A 105 -16.12 -5.99 9.60
C VAL A 105 -17.06 -4.78 9.64
N MET A 106 -17.76 -4.50 8.53
CA MET A 106 -18.68 -3.37 8.46
C MET A 106 -19.89 -3.55 9.38
N HIS A 107 -20.41 -4.78 9.51
CA HIS A 107 -21.47 -5.14 10.45
C HIS A 107 -21.07 -4.83 11.90
N LEU A 108 -19.88 -5.29 12.31
CA LEU A 108 -19.33 -5.00 13.63
C LEU A 108 -19.18 -3.48 13.89
N ILE A 109 -18.75 -2.72 12.89
CA ILE A 109 -18.63 -1.26 12.99
C ILE A 109 -20.00 -0.63 13.27
N ARG A 110 -21.02 -1.02 12.51
CA ARG A 110 -22.37 -0.46 12.61
C ARG A 110 -23.00 -0.76 13.97
N GLU A 111 -23.04 -2.03 14.36
CA GLU A 111 -23.71 -2.45 15.59
C GLU A 111 -22.99 -1.93 16.85
N ARG A 112 -21.67 -2.03 16.91
CA ARG A 112 -20.95 -1.75 18.16
C ARG A 112 -20.58 -0.31 18.36
N TYR A 113 -20.36 0.42 17.26
CA TYR A 113 -19.81 1.77 17.34
C TYR A 113 -20.79 2.81 16.80
N PHE A 114 -21.43 2.58 15.65
CA PHE A 114 -22.34 3.59 15.10
C PHE A 114 -23.64 3.68 15.88
N GLN A 115 -24.24 2.55 16.26
CA GLN A 115 -25.46 2.54 17.08
C GLN A 115 -25.28 3.27 18.41
N ALA A 116 -24.11 3.15 19.04
CA ALA A 116 -23.79 3.89 20.25
C ALA A 116 -23.75 5.42 20.00
N LEU A 117 -23.25 5.84 18.84
CA LEU A 117 -23.17 7.24 18.44
C LEU A 117 -24.51 7.83 17.99
N GLU A 118 -25.47 7.02 17.53
CA GLU A 118 -26.78 7.48 17.05
C GLU A 118 -27.63 8.16 18.14
N SER A 119 -27.40 7.79 19.40
CA SER A 119 -28.10 8.33 20.57
C SER A 119 -27.63 9.73 20.99
N SER A 120 -26.49 10.20 20.48
CA SER A 120 -25.89 11.48 20.87
C SER A 120 -26.28 12.60 19.90
N THR A 121 -26.77 13.72 20.43
CA THR A 121 -27.03 14.96 19.67
C THR A 121 -25.80 15.86 19.56
N ALA A 122 -24.73 15.59 20.31
CA ALA A 122 -23.52 16.41 20.39
C ALA A 122 -22.42 16.03 19.38
N ILE A 123 -22.62 14.93 18.65
CA ILE A 123 -21.64 14.39 17.69
C ILE A 123 -22.31 14.27 16.32
N GLU A 124 -21.61 14.72 15.28
CA GLU A 124 -22.07 14.48 13.92
C GLU A 124 -21.97 13.00 13.59
N LYS A 125 -23.08 12.45 13.08
CA LYS A 125 -23.19 11.02 12.77
C LYS A 125 -22.20 10.62 11.67
N PRO A 126 -21.63 9.39 11.71
CA PRO A 126 -20.90 8.82 10.60
C PRO A 126 -21.72 8.90 9.30
N LYS A 127 -21.10 9.35 8.22
CA LYS A 127 -21.73 9.48 6.91
C LYS A 127 -21.19 8.45 5.95
N GLU A 128 -22.07 7.67 5.34
CA GLU A 128 -21.71 6.77 4.26
C GLU A 128 -21.32 7.57 3.02
N LEU A 129 -20.23 7.17 2.36
CA LEU A 129 -19.90 7.67 1.03
C LEU A 129 -20.74 6.90 0.02
N VAL A 130 -21.97 7.36 -0.23
CA VAL A 130 -22.99 6.64 -1.03
C VAL A 130 -22.55 6.25 -2.45
N TRP A 131 -21.59 6.97 -3.01
CA TRP A 131 -21.01 6.68 -4.32
C TRP A 131 -19.95 5.57 -4.29
N TYR A 132 -19.50 5.15 -3.10
CA TYR A 132 -18.60 4.03 -2.92
C TYR A 132 -19.41 2.72 -2.86
N PRO A 133 -19.07 1.70 -3.65
CA PRO A 133 -19.89 0.50 -3.77
C PRO A 133 -19.98 -0.30 -2.47
N GLY A 134 -21.14 -0.89 -2.21
CA GLY A 134 -21.38 -1.84 -1.11
C GLY A 134 -21.45 -1.22 0.28
N GLY A 135 -21.51 0.11 0.40
CA GLY A 135 -21.59 0.81 1.70
C GLY A 135 -20.36 0.58 2.59
N LEU A 136 -19.20 0.35 1.96
CA LEU A 136 -17.94 -0.01 2.61
C LEU A 136 -17.03 1.19 2.93
N ALA A 137 -17.39 2.41 2.51
CA ALA A 137 -16.60 3.61 2.78
C ALA A 137 -17.40 4.68 3.52
N TRP A 138 -16.75 5.28 4.51
CA TRP A 138 -17.40 6.14 5.50
C TRP A 138 -16.54 7.34 5.85
N GLN A 139 -17.22 8.40 6.26
CA GLN A 139 -16.67 9.68 6.65
C GLN A 139 -17.09 10.01 8.08
N LEU A 140 -16.12 10.38 8.90
CA LEU A 140 -16.28 10.79 10.28
C LEU A 140 -15.83 12.25 10.41
N ASN A 141 -16.78 13.15 10.65
CA ASN A 141 -16.48 14.56 10.91
C ASN A 141 -16.23 14.77 12.40
N LEU A 142 -15.02 14.42 12.86
CA LEU A 142 -14.66 14.46 14.28
C LEU A 142 -13.65 15.57 14.53
N SER A 143 -14.00 16.53 15.39
CA SER A 143 -13.03 17.51 15.88
C SER A 143 -12.06 16.87 16.90
N ARG A 144 -10.85 17.44 17.03
CA ARG A 144 -9.87 16.99 18.04
C ARG A 144 -10.40 17.07 19.47
N ASN A 145 -11.29 18.02 19.76
CA ASN A 145 -11.89 18.21 21.07
C ASN A 145 -12.93 17.12 21.35
N GLN A 146 -13.81 16.82 20.39
CA GLN A 146 -14.81 15.74 20.52
C GLN A 146 -14.17 14.36 20.73
N LEU A 147 -13.02 14.10 20.09
CA LEU A 147 -12.28 12.84 20.28
C LEU A 147 -11.83 12.60 21.74
N ARG A 148 -11.65 13.64 22.54
CA ARG A 148 -11.24 13.53 23.95
C ARG A 148 -12.44 13.45 24.91
N SER A 149 -13.56 14.03 24.52
CA SER A 149 -14.73 14.17 25.38
C SER A 149 -15.65 12.94 25.37
N PHE A 150 -15.60 12.10 24.35
CA PHE A 150 -16.49 10.94 24.19
C PHE A 150 -15.71 9.62 24.17
N PRO A 151 -15.82 8.78 25.21
CA PRO A 151 -15.15 7.47 25.28
C PRO A 151 -15.46 6.54 24.10
N GLU A 152 -16.68 6.60 23.56
CA GLU A 152 -17.13 5.78 22.42
C GLU A 152 -16.35 6.12 21.15
N LEU A 153 -16.07 7.41 20.91
CA LEU A 153 -15.27 7.86 19.78
C LEU A 153 -13.80 7.44 19.91
N GLN A 154 -13.27 7.40 21.14
CA GLN A 154 -11.93 6.88 21.39
C GLN A 154 -11.86 5.38 21.08
N ARG A 155 -12.85 4.60 21.51
CA ARG A 155 -12.94 3.16 21.19
C ARG A 155 -13.05 2.91 19.69
N LEU A 156 -13.89 3.66 18.98
CA LEU A 156 -14.00 3.57 17.51
C LEU A 156 -12.66 3.90 16.86
N LYS A 157 -11.99 4.97 17.29
CA LYS A 157 -10.68 5.35 16.77
C LYS A 157 -9.66 4.22 16.96
N GLU A 158 -9.53 3.69 18.18
CA GLU A 158 -8.63 2.57 18.48
C GLU A 158 -8.92 1.36 17.60
N PHE A 159 -10.19 0.97 17.46
CA PHE A 159 -10.60 -0.09 16.55
C PHE A 159 -10.16 0.19 15.10
N LEU A 160 -10.40 1.38 14.57
CA LEU A 160 -10.00 1.74 13.20
C LEU A 160 -8.48 1.66 13.01
N TYR A 161 -7.68 2.06 14.00
CA TYR A 161 -6.21 1.91 13.95
C TYR A 161 -5.81 0.44 13.92
N GLU A 162 -6.38 -0.39 14.79
CA GLU A 162 -6.08 -1.82 14.85
C GLU A 162 -6.45 -2.56 13.57
N GLN A 163 -7.63 -2.26 13.01
CA GLN A 163 -8.07 -2.82 11.74
C GLN A 163 -7.23 -2.31 10.55
N THR A 164 -6.68 -1.10 10.64
CA THR A 164 -5.74 -0.58 9.63
C THR A 164 -4.43 -1.36 9.65
N GLU A 165 -3.88 -1.64 10.82
CA GLU A 165 -2.67 -2.45 10.97
C GLU A 165 -2.88 -3.90 10.51
N HIS A 166 -4.09 -4.45 10.70
CA HIS A 166 -4.46 -5.78 10.22
C HIS A 166 -4.75 -5.83 8.71
N GLY A 167 -5.04 -4.69 8.08
CA GLY A 167 -5.41 -4.65 6.65
C GLY A 167 -6.88 -4.97 6.35
N ASN A 168 -7.77 -4.84 7.34
CA ASN A 168 -9.22 -4.86 7.17
C ASN A 168 -9.82 -3.48 6.93
N ILE A 169 -9.06 -2.42 7.22
CA ILE A 169 -9.44 -1.03 6.95
C ILE A 169 -8.29 -0.31 6.26
N SER A 170 -8.65 0.58 5.35
CA SER A 170 -7.72 1.51 4.72
C SER A 170 -8.19 2.93 4.97
N ARG A 171 -7.30 3.75 5.52
CA ARG A 171 -7.50 5.18 5.71
C ARG A 171 -7.04 5.90 4.46
N GLN A 172 -8.00 6.39 3.69
CA GLN A 172 -7.77 7.03 2.40
C GLN A 172 -8.74 8.18 2.27
N GLU A 173 -8.27 9.29 1.72
CA GLU A 173 -9.10 10.45 1.41
C GLU A 173 -10.20 10.08 0.41
N ALA A 174 -11.43 10.57 0.63
CA ALA A 174 -12.60 10.30 -0.22
C ALA A 174 -12.30 10.44 -1.72
N VAL A 175 -11.82 11.61 -2.17
CA VAL A 175 -11.55 11.84 -3.60
C VAL A 175 -10.44 10.95 -4.17
N SER A 176 -9.51 10.49 -3.32
CA SER A 176 -8.45 9.57 -3.73
C SER A 176 -8.98 8.16 -4.01
N MET A 177 -10.22 7.83 -3.61
CA MET A 177 -10.85 6.53 -3.88
C MET A 177 -11.42 6.42 -5.29
N ILE A 178 -11.64 7.55 -5.96
CA ILE A 178 -12.36 7.62 -7.25
C ILE A 178 -11.56 7.02 -8.41
N PRO A 179 -10.26 7.33 -8.63
CA PRO A 179 -9.55 6.83 -9.80
C PRO A 179 -9.52 5.30 -9.92
N PRO A 180 -9.28 4.52 -8.85
CA PRO A 180 -9.39 3.06 -8.93
C PRO A 180 -10.81 2.54 -9.23
N LEU A 181 -11.86 3.22 -8.75
CA LEU A 181 -13.25 2.79 -8.98
C LEU A 181 -13.66 2.97 -10.45
N VAL A 182 -13.32 4.11 -11.06
CA VAL A 182 -13.73 4.39 -12.46
C VAL A 182 -12.97 3.53 -13.48
N LEU A 183 -11.83 2.96 -13.08
CA LEU A 183 -11.08 2.00 -13.89
C LEU A 183 -11.81 0.66 -14.07
N ASP A 184 -12.84 0.33 -13.27
CA ASP A 184 -13.61 -0.91 -13.40
C ASP A 184 -12.69 -2.16 -13.54
N ILE A 185 -11.92 -2.39 -12.48
CA ILE A 185 -10.89 -3.43 -12.43
C ILE A 185 -11.56 -4.80 -12.26
N GLN A 186 -11.05 -5.79 -13.01
CA GLN A 186 -11.50 -7.17 -13.01
C GLN A 186 -10.31 -8.09 -12.69
N PRO A 187 -10.55 -9.29 -12.14
CA PRO A 187 -9.49 -10.21 -11.69
C PRO A 187 -8.46 -10.62 -12.74
N HIS A 188 -8.79 -10.51 -14.04
CA HIS A 188 -7.90 -10.90 -15.13
C HIS A 188 -7.10 -9.73 -15.74
N HIS A 189 -7.36 -8.49 -15.32
CA HIS A 189 -6.71 -7.32 -15.90
C HIS A 189 -5.24 -7.21 -15.52
N LYS A 190 -4.43 -6.75 -16.48
CA LYS A 190 -3.06 -6.29 -16.31
C LYS A 190 -3.10 -4.79 -16.00
N ILE A 191 -2.67 -4.40 -14.81
CA ILE A 191 -2.79 -3.03 -14.32
C ILE A 191 -1.42 -2.39 -14.11
N LEU A 192 -1.28 -1.12 -14.50
CA LEU A 192 -0.11 -0.29 -14.22
C LEU A 192 -0.52 0.95 -13.43
N ASP A 193 0.11 1.16 -12.28
CA ASP A 193 0.06 2.40 -11.52
C ASP A 193 1.36 3.17 -11.77
N MET A 194 1.27 4.28 -12.53
CA MET A 194 2.43 4.99 -13.06
C MET A 194 3.20 5.76 -11.97
N CYS A 195 2.51 6.19 -10.92
CA CYS A 195 3.01 7.08 -9.85
C CYS A 195 2.45 6.64 -8.50
N ALA A 196 2.82 5.44 -8.08
CA ALA A 196 2.10 4.65 -7.10
C ALA A 196 2.25 5.13 -5.65
N ALA A 197 3.39 5.68 -5.24
CA ALA A 197 3.60 5.96 -3.83
C ALA A 197 2.74 7.17 -3.37
N PRO A 198 2.20 7.17 -2.13
CA PRO A 198 2.49 6.25 -1.04
C PRO A 198 1.75 4.91 -1.10
N GLY A 199 0.85 4.67 -2.06
CA GLY A 199 0.27 3.34 -2.30
C GLY A 199 -1.19 3.12 -1.91
N SER A 200 -1.93 4.17 -1.54
CA SER A 200 -3.35 4.04 -1.17
C SER A 200 -4.22 3.58 -2.35
N LYS A 201 -3.98 4.15 -3.54
CA LYS A 201 -4.65 3.78 -4.79
C LYS A 201 -4.20 2.39 -5.26
N THR A 202 -2.91 2.10 -5.22
CA THR A 202 -2.38 0.76 -5.52
C THR A 202 -2.99 -0.31 -4.63
N ALA A 203 -3.12 -0.05 -3.33
CA ALA A 203 -3.77 -0.96 -2.39
C ALA A 203 -5.23 -1.22 -2.80
N GLN A 204 -5.98 -0.17 -3.13
CA GLN A 204 -7.35 -0.30 -3.62
C GLN A 204 -7.44 -1.08 -4.94
N ILE A 205 -6.49 -0.90 -5.87
CA ILE A 205 -6.41 -1.66 -7.12
C ILE A 205 -6.21 -3.16 -6.82
N ILE A 206 -5.29 -3.50 -5.91
CA ILE A 206 -5.03 -4.88 -5.50
C ILE A 206 -6.29 -5.51 -4.91
N GLU A 207 -7.02 -4.78 -4.08
CA GLU A 207 -8.28 -5.25 -3.50
C GLU A 207 -9.35 -5.49 -4.57
N CYS A 208 -9.48 -4.59 -5.55
CA CYS A 208 -10.39 -4.78 -6.68
C CYS A 208 -10.01 -6.01 -7.53
N LEU A 209 -8.72 -6.34 -7.66
CA LEU A 209 -8.23 -7.52 -8.37
C LEU A 209 -8.65 -8.83 -7.66
N HIS A 210 -8.74 -8.80 -6.32
CA HIS A 210 -9.10 -9.94 -5.46
C HIS A 210 -10.60 -10.00 -5.09
N ARG A 211 -11.46 -9.29 -5.84
CA ARG A 211 -12.91 -9.25 -5.59
C ARG A 211 -13.65 -10.58 -5.72
N ASP A 212 -13.04 -11.57 -6.36
CA ASP A 212 -13.61 -12.90 -6.60
C ASP A 212 -13.03 -13.90 -5.60
N GLU A 213 -13.86 -14.31 -4.63
CA GLU A 213 -13.47 -15.25 -3.57
C GLU A 213 -13.22 -16.68 -4.07
N SER A 214 -13.77 -17.04 -5.24
CA SER A 214 -13.62 -18.40 -5.79
C SER A 214 -12.21 -18.67 -6.31
N ASN A 215 -11.46 -17.60 -6.65
CA ASN A 215 -10.10 -17.70 -7.13
C ASN A 215 -9.13 -16.88 -6.27
N PRO A 216 -8.39 -17.52 -5.34
CA PRO A 216 -7.48 -16.81 -4.44
C PRO A 216 -6.25 -16.21 -5.15
N ILE A 217 -5.98 -16.61 -6.39
CA ILE A 217 -4.85 -16.10 -7.18
C ILE A 217 -5.40 -15.64 -8.54
N PRO A 218 -5.76 -14.35 -8.67
CA PRO A 218 -6.22 -13.80 -9.93
C PRO A 218 -5.16 -13.96 -11.03
N SER A 219 -5.62 -14.13 -12.28
CA SER A 219 -4.73 -14.21 -13.45
C SER A 219 -4.16 -12.86 -13.87
N GLY A 220 -4.78 -11.76 -13.45
CA GLY A 220 -4.28 -10.41 -13.61
C GLY A 220 -3.19 -10.06 -12.60
N PHE A 221 -2.56 -8.90 -12.78
CA PHE A 221 -1.49 -8.42 -11.90
C PHE A 221 -1.40 -6.89 -11.90
N VAL A 222 -0.73 -6.35 -10.88
CA VAL A 222 -0.46 -4.91 -10.72
C VAL A 222 1.04 -4.64 -10.76
N ILE A 223 1.46 -3.75 -11.65
CA ILE A 223 2.80 -3.14 -11.61
C ILE A 223 2.66 -1.75 -11.02
N ALA A 224 3.30 -1.52 -9.87
CA ALA A 224 3.28 -0.24 -9.17
C ALA A 224 4.63 0.45 -9.33
N ASN A 225 4.67 1.56 -10.05
CA ASN A 225 5.88 2.30 -10.36
C ASN A 225 5.98 3.58 -9.54
N ASP A 226 7.16 3.88 -9.00
CA ASP A 226 7.47 5.22 -8.51
C ASP A 226 8.93 5.58 -8.84
N VAL A 227 9.17 6.85 -9.19
CA VAL A 227 10.51 7.33 -9.53
C VAL A 227 11.39 7.48 -8.29
N ASP A 228 10.80 7.76 -7.13
CA ASP A 228 11.53 7.92 -5.87
C ASP A 228 11.66 6.57 -5.15
N ASN A 229 12.90 6.10 -5.05
CA ASN A 229 13.22 4.83 -4.41
C ASN A 229 12.84 4.80 -2.92
N LYS A 230 12.92 5.93 -2.19
CA LYS A 230 12.51 5.98 -0.77
C LYS A 230 11.00 5.84 -0.64
N ARG A 231 10.25 6.50 -1.53
CA ARG A 231 8.79 6.40 -1.57
C ARG A 231 8.31 5.00 -1.96
N CYS A 232 9.06 4.26 -2.77
CA CYS A 232 8.79 2.84 -3.04
C CYS A 232 8.71 2.01 -1.75
N TYR A 233 9.55 2.23 -0.75
CA TYR A 233 9.47 1.47 0.51
C TYR A 233 8.27 1.87 1.38
N THR A 234 7.80 3.11 1.26
CA THR A 234 6.52 3.51 1.88
C THR A 234 5.36 2.75 1.24
N LEU A 235 5.38 2.64 -0.09
CA LEU A 235 4.44 1.81 -0.85
C LEU A 235 4.52 0.33 -0.43
N VAL A 236 5.71 -0.25 -0.26
CA VAL A 236 5.90 -1.62 0.27
C VAL A 236 5.16 -1.81 1.59
N HIS A 237 5.35 -0.89 2.55
CA HIS A 237 4.69 -0.98 3.84
C HIS A 237 3.16 -0.94 3.71
N GLN A 238 2.64 -0.11 2.81
CA GLN A 238 1.19 0.04 2.62
C GLN A 238 0.54 -1.18 1.97
N VAL A 239 1.19 -1.81 1.00
CA VAL A 239 0.59 -2.95 0.28
C VAL A 239 0.89 -4.31 0.93
N LYS A 240 1.91 -4.40 1.81
CA LYS A 240 2.32 -5.67 2.43
C LYS A 240 1.18 -6.39 3.16
N ARG A 241 0.30 -5.64 3.82
CA ARG A 241 -0.86 -6.17 4.56
C ARG A 241 -1.96 -6.78 3.68
N LEU A 242 -1.91 -6.58 2.36
CA LEU A 242 -2.89 -7.15 1.43
C LEU A 242 -2.51 -8.57 0.97
N GLU A 243 -1.29 -9.03 1.28
CA GLU A 243 -0.87 -10.43 1.09
C GLU A 243 -1.13 -10.98 -0.33
N SER A 244 -1.07 -10.10 -1.34
CA SER A 244 -1.36 -10.45 -2.73
C SER A 244 -0.11 -10.97 -3.45
N PRO A 245 -0.17 -12.14 -4.12
CA PRO A 245 0.93 -12.63 -4.96
C PRO A 245 0.91 -12.01 -6.37
N CYS A 246 -0.04 -11.12 -6.65
CA CYS A 246 -0.30 -10.55 -7.98
C CYS A 246 0.11 -9.08 -8.10
N PHE A 247 1.09 -8.60 -7.31
CA PHE A 247 1.66 -7.27 -7.52
C PHE A 247 3.20 -7.25 -7.46
N ALA A 248 3.79 -6.30 -8.18
CA ALA A 248 5.21 -5.98 -8.10
C ALA A 248 5.43 -4.46 -8.04
N ILE A 249 6.39 -4.03 -7.24
CA ILE A 249 6.83 -2.64 -7.13
C ILE A 249 8.11 -2.46 -7.93
N ILE A 250 8.11 -1.50 -8.84
CA ILE A 250 9.27 -1.14 -9.67
C ILE A 250 9.68 0.31 -9.42
N ASN A 251 10.93 0.62 -9.70
CA ASN A 251 11.47 1.97 -9.56
C ASN A 251 12.03 2.46 -10.89
N HIS A 252 11.25 3.29 -11.59
CA HIS A 252 11.59 3.83 -12.90
C HIS A 252 10.96 5.21 -13.12
N ASP A 253 11.53 6.01 -14.03
CA ASP A 253 10.87 7.21 -14.54
C ASP A 253 9.65 6.82 -15.37
N ALA A 254 8.46 7.24 -14.93
CA ALA A 254 7.19 6.93 -15.56
C ALA A 254 7.08 7.50 -16.97
N SER A 255 7.76 8.62 -17.29
CA SER A 255 7.69 9.22 -18.63
C SER A 255 8.41 8.38 -19.68
N ASN A 256 9.37 7.55 -19.25
CA ASN A 256 10.23 6.75 -20.11
C ASN A 256 10.15 5.26 -19.75
N LEU A 257 9.04 4.80 -19.16
CA LEU A 257 8.89 3.42 -18.71
C LEU A 257 8.92 2.46 -19.92
N PRO A 258 9.85 1.49 -20.02
CA PRO A 258 9.96 0.68 -21.22
C PRO A 258 8.78 -0.29 -21.36
N ASN A 259 8.57 -0.84 -22.56
CA ASN A 259 7.62 -1.94 -22.75
C ASN A 259 8.11 -3.15 -21.95
N LEU A 260 7.31 -3.56 -20.95
CA LEU A 260 7.52 -4.82 -20.24
C LEU A 260 7.26 -5.99 -21.18
N ARG A 261 7.93 -7.11 -20.94
CA ARG A 261 7.88 -8.30 -21.81
C ARG A 261 7.45 -9.55 -21.05
N PHE A 262 6.66 -10.39 -21.70
CA PHE A 262 6.64 -11.83 -21.42
C PHE A 262 7.67 -12.53 -22.30
N GLN A 263 7.74 -13.86 -22.24
CA GLN A 263 8.60 -14.62 -23.16
C GLN A 263 8.17 -14.40 -24.62
N ASP A 264 6.87 -14.26 -24.86
CA ASP A 264 6.27 -14.21 -26.20
C ASP A 264 6.16 -12.78 -26.79
N GLY A 265 6.62 -11.74 -26.07
CA GLY A 265 6.65 -10.37 -26.59
C GLY A 265 6.29 -9.28 -25.58
N ASN A 266 6.03 -8.07 -26.09
CA ASN A 266 5.68 -6.91 -25.28
C ASN A 266 4.28 -7.06 -24.66
N ILE A 267 4.14 -6.54 -23.44
CA ILE A 267 2.89 -6.51 -22.68
C ILE A 267 2.23 -5.15 -22.90
N SER A 268 0.92 -5.17 -23.13
CA SER A 268 0.04 -4.01 -22.99
C SER A 268 -0.83 -4.18 -21.75
N PHE A 269 -1.19 -3.07 -21.11
CA PHE A 269 -1.99 -3.07 -19.89
C PHE A 269 -3.46 -2.79 -20.20
N ASP A 270 -4.36 -3.50 -19.52
CA ASP A 270 -5.80 -3.31 -19.67
C ASP A 270 -6.29 -2.07 -18.92
N ARG A 271 -5.61 -1.73 -17.82
CA ARG A 271 -5.93 -0.60 -16.94
C ARG A 271 -4.67 0.16 -16.56
N ILE A 272 -4.72 1.50 -16.66
CA ILE A 272 -3.60 2.36 -16.26
C ILE A 272 -4.09 3.48 -15.35
N LEU A 273 -3.44 3.64 -14.20
CA LEU A 273 -3.64 4.75 -13.28
C LEU A 273 -2.50 5.76 -13.45
N CYS A 274 -2.86 6.97 -13.89
CA CYS A 274 -1.98 8.13 -13.99
C CYS A 274 -2.38 9.17 -12.93
N ASP A 275 -2.09 8.88 -11.66
CA ASP A 275 -2.19 9.87 -10.57
C ASP A 275 -0.90 10.71 -10.52
N VAL A 276 -0.85 11.72 -11.38
CA VAL A 276 0.41 12.41 -11.72
C VAL A 276 0.82 13.45 -10.67
N PRO A 277 2.13 13.72 -10.50
CA PRO A 277 2.59 14.82 -9.67
C PRO A 277 2.03 16.16 -10.18
N CYS A 278 1.49 16.97 -9.27
CA CYS A 278 0.77 18.20 -9.58
C CYS A 278 1.06 19.30 -8.54
N SER A 279 0.61 20.53 -8.79
CA SER A 279 0.80 21.67 -7.87
C SER A 279 0.09 21.49 -6.53
N GLY A 280 -0.92 20.63 -6.48
CA GLY A 280 -1.56 20.15 -5.25
C GLY A 280 -2.48 21.17 -4.58
N ASP A 281 -2.95 22.19 -5.28
CA ASP A 281 -3.83 23.23 -4.71
C ASP A 281 -5.21 22.72 -4.26
N GLY A 282 -5.63 21.54 -4.71
CA GLY A 282 -6.77 20.82 -4.13
C GLY A 282 -6.52 20.22 -2.74
N THR A 283 -5.28 20.31 -2.24
CA THR A 283 -4.85 19.76 -0.93
C THR A 283 -4.76 20.78 0.19
N LEU A 284 -5.19 22.03 -0.02
CA LEU A 284 -5.10 23.12 0.96
C LEU A 284 -5.66 22.79 2.36
N ARG A 285 -6.67 21.91 2.43
CA ARG A 285 -7.29 21.42 3.67
C ARG A 285 -6.37 20.51 4.51
N LYS A 286 -5.44 19.80 3.86
CA LYS A 286 -4.48 18.87 4.51
C LYS A 286 -3.03 19.35 4.50
N ASN A 287 -2.71 20.29 3.63
CA ASN A 287 -1.38 20.91 3.52
C ASN A 287 -1.49 22.43 3.72
N PRO A 288 -1.62 22.92 4.97
CA PRO A 288 -1.84 24.34 5.25
C PRO A 288 -0.70 25.25 4.77
N ASP A 289 0.52 24.73 4.67
CA ASP A 289 1.68 25.49 4.16
C ASP A 289 1.48 25.97 2.72
N LEU A 290 0.66 25.27 1.95
CA LEU A 290 0.39 25.62 0.56
C LEU A 290 -0.34 26.96 0.44
N TRP A 291 -1.15 27.37 1.44
CA TRP A 291 -1.80 28.69 1.43
C TRP A 291 -0.80 29.82 1.23
N LYS A 292 0.36 29.76 1.91
CA LYS A 292 1.40 30.80 1.83
C LYS A 292 2.28 30.68 0.58
N LYS A 293 2.48 29.46 0.06
CA LYS A 293 3.45 29.16 -1.01
C LYS A 293 2.81 29.09 -2.40
N TRP A 294 1.49 29.01 -2.48
CA TRP A 294 0.78 28.82 -3.74
C TRP A 294 1.02 30.00 -4.69
N ASN A 295 1.33 29.68 -5.95
CA ASN A 295 1.40 30.62 -7.07
C ASN A 295 1.07 29.88 -8.38
N PRO A 296 0.55 30.59 -9.41
CA PRO A 296 0.12 29.96 -10.66
C PRO A 296 1.27 29.34 -11.46
N GLY A 297 2.51 29.81 -11.25
CA GLY A 297 3.68 29.35 -11.99
C GLY A 297 4.14 27.92 -11.68
N HIS A 298 3.68 27.31 -10.57
CA HIS A 298 4.03 25.93 -10.24
C HIS A 298 3.51 24.92 -11.27
N ALA A 299 2.35 25.19 -11.87
CA ALA A 299 1.74 24.33 -12.87
C ALA A 299 2.57 24.20 -14.15
N PHE A 300 3.32 25.25 -14.52
CA PHE A 300 3.93 25.36 -15.85
C PHE A 300 5.04 24.32 -16.04
N SER A 301 5.85 24.07 -15.00
CA SER A 301 6.88 23.03 -15.05
C SER A 301 6.29 21.63 -15.00
N LEU A 302 5.14 21.46 -14.34
CA LEU A 302 4.50 20.17 -14.11
C LEU A 302 3.71 19.68 -15.32
N GLN A 303 3.06 20.58 -16.06
CA GLN A 303 2.30 20.24 -17.26
C GLN A 303 3.12 19.39 -18.25
N SER A 304 4.38 19.75 -18.48
CA SER A 304 5.24 19.04 -19.42
C SER A 304 5.54 17.60 -18.98
N ILE A 305 5.75 17.34 -17.68
CA ILE A 305 6.00 15.99 -17.16
C ILE A 305 4.70 15.19 -17.11
N GLN A 306 3.58 15.82 -16.72
CA GLN A 306 2.25 15.20 -16.72
C GLN A 306 1.87 14.69 -18.11
N LEU A 307 2.09 15.51 -19.14
CA LEU A 307 1.85 15.13 -20.53
C LEU A 307 2.71 13.94 -20.93
N ARG A 308 4.02 13.96 -20.67
CA ARG A 308 4.89 12.82 -21.03
C ARG A 308 4.49 11.52 -20.31
N ILE A 309 4.14 11.60 -19.03
CA ILE A 309 3.68 10.43 -18.25
C ILE A 309 2.38 9.88 -18.85
N ALA A 310 1.39 10.74 -19.10
CA ALA A 310 0.10 10.32 -19.63
C ALA A 310 0.20 9.81 -21.08
N THR A 311 1.02 10.44 -21.93
CA THR A 311 1.35 9.97 -23.28
C THR A 311 1.96 8.57 -23.20
N ARG A 312 2.91 8.34 -22.28
CA ARG A 312 3.51 7.03 -22.10
C ARG A 312 2.50 5.99 -21.60
N GLY A 313 1.59 6.40 -20.71
CA GLY A 313 0.46 5.59 -20.28
C GLY A 313 -0.38 5.12 -21.46
N ILE A 314 -0.83 6.02 -22.34
CA ILE A 314 -1.65 5.66 -23.52
C ILE A 314 -0.92 4.71 -24.48
N GLN A 315 0.39 4.89 -24.66
CA GLN A 315 1.20 3.98 -25.48
C GLN A 315 1.25 2.57 -24.90
N LEU A 316 1.37 2.46 -23.57
CA LEU A 316 1.38 1.17 -22.84
C LEU A 316 -0.01 0.52 -22.72
N LEU A 317 -1.08 1.29 -22.95
CA LEU A 317 -2.46 0.82 -22.83
C LEU A 317 -2.82 -0.12 -23.99
N ALA A 318 -3.50 -1.22 -23.68
CA ALA A 318 -4.06 -2.15 -24.66
C ALA A 318 -5.22 -1.49 -25.42
N PRO A 319 -5.48 -1.89 -26.69
CA PRO A 319 -6.74 -1.57 -27.36
C PRO A 319 -7.95 -2.02 -26.52
N GLY A 320 -8.98 -1.18 -26.41
CA GLY A 320 -10.12 -1.37 -25.51
C GLY A 320 -9.84 -1.07 -24.03
N GLY A 321 -8.57 -0.83 -23.65
CA GLY A 321 -8.16 -0.55 -22.28
C GLY A 321 -8.64 0.82 -21.79
N LEU A 322 -8.63 1.00 -20.46
CA LEU A 322 -8.96 2.25 -19.80
C LEU A 322 -7.75 2.85 -19.09
N MET A 323 -7.52 4.14 -19.29
CA MET A 323 -6.55 4.92 -18.51
C MET A 323 -7.28 6.03 -17.78
N VAL A 324 -7.06 6.13 -16.47
CA VAL A 324 -7.52 7.28 -15.70
C VAL A 324 -6.35 8.25 -15.49
N TYR A 325 -6.56 9.51 -15.82
CA TYR A 325 -5.69 10.62 -15.49
C TYR A 325 -6.31 11.36 -14.30
N SER A 326 -5.53 11.60 -13.25
CA SER A 326 -6.01 12.34 -12.08
C SER A 326 -4.97 13.25 -11.48
N THR A 327 -5.44 14.37 -10.91
CA THR A 327 -4.61 15.32 -10.15
C THR A 327 -5.35 15.75 -8.89
N CYS A 328 -4.58 16.14 -7.87
CA CYS A 328 -5.11 16.90 -6.72
C CYS A 328 -4.93 18.41 -6.91
N SER A 329 -5.04 18.87 -8.17
CA SER A 329 -4.98 20.28 -8.55
C SER A 329 -6.27 20.73 -9.24
N MET A 330 -6.61 22.01 -9.08
CA MET A 330 -7.71 22.64 -9.80
C MET A 330 -7.25 23.44 -11.02
N ASN A 331 -5.94 23.51 -11.27
CA ASN A 331 -5.36 24.32 -12.33
C ASN A 331 -5.71 23.75 -13.73
N PRO A 332 -6.37 24.52 -14.62
CA PRO A 332 -6.70 24.05 -15.97
C PRO A 332 -5.49 23.66 -16.82
N ILE A 333 -4.32 24.27 -16.55
CA ILE A 333 -3.06 23.95 -17.25
C ILE A 333 -2.60 22.52 -16.94
N GLU A 334 -2.84 22.05 -15.73
CA GLU A 334 -2.53 20.68 -15.31
C GLU A 334 -3.66 19.71 -15.69
N ASN A 335 -4.87 20.21 -15.90
CA ASN A 335 -6.06 19.38 -16.07
C ASN A 335 -6.50 19.33 -17.55
N GLU A 336 -7.44 20.19 -17.96
CA GLU A 336 -8.04 20.16 -19.29
C GLU A 336 -7.04 20.45 -20.40
N CYS A 337 -6.03 21.27 -20.14
CA CYS A 337 -4.93 21.50 -21.06
C CYS A 337 -4.16 20.20 -21.39
N VAL A 338 -3.85 19.38 -20.37
CA VAL A 338 -3.19 18.08 -20.58
C VAL A 338 -4.13 17.14 -21.33
N VAL A 339 -5.41 17.06 -20.92
CA VAL A 339 -6.41 16.21 -21.58
C VAL A 339 -6.58 16.58 -23.05
N ALA A 340 -6.74 17.87 -23.35
CA ALA A 340 -6.91 18.37 -24.71
C ALA A 340 -5.69 18.07 -25.58
N GLN A 341 -4.48 18.17 -25.04
CA GLN A 341 -3.26 17.82 -25.76
C GLN A 341 -3.16 16.32 -26.05
N LEU A 342 -3.55 15.46 -25.10
CA LEU A 342 -3.56 14.02 -25.31
C LEU A 342 -4.56 13.63 -26.40
N LEU A 343 -5.78 14.17 -26.35
CA LEU A 343 -6.83 13.91 -27.35
C LEU A 343 -6.41 14.36 -28.76
N GLN A 344 -5.74 15.51 -28.89
CA GLN A 344 -5.20 15.96 -30.17
C GLN A 344 -4.01 15.12 -30.64
N THR A 345 -3.12 14.72 -29.73
CA THR A 345 -1.94 13.89 -30.07
C THR A 345 -2.34 12.51 -30.57
N PHE A 346 -3.42 11.95 -30.02
CA PHE A 346 -3.94 10.63 -30.35
C PHE A 346 -5.32 10.70 -30.99
N GLU A 347 -5.55 11.70 -31.85
CA GLU A 347 -6.83 11.94 -32.52
C GLU A 347 -7.31 10.66 -33.22
N GLY A 348 -8.59 10.29 -32.98
CA GLY A 348 -9.20 9.06 -33.50
C GLY A 348 -8.80 7.77 -32.79
N HIS A 349 -7.74 7.76 -31.97
CA HIS A 349 -7.28 6.56 -31.26
C HIS A 349 -7.74 6.47 -29.81
N ILE A 350 -8.08 7.59 -29.18
CA ILE A 350 -8.60 7.66 -27.82
C ILE A 350 -9.85 8.53 -27.74
N SER A 351 -10.69 8.29 -26.72
CA SER A 351 -11.82 9.16 -26.39
C SER A 351 -12.02 9.27 -24.87
N LEU A 352 -12.67 10.35 -24.44
CA LEU A 352 -13.13 10.48 -23.06
C LEU A 352 -14.38 9.63 -22.80
N VAL A 353 -14.35 8.89 -21.70
CA VAL A 353 -15.47 8.10 -21.19
C VAL A 353 -16.18 8.90 -20.11
N ASP A 354 -17.50 8.95 -20.19
CA ASP A 354 -18.32 9.58 -19.15
C ASP A 354 -18.25 8.77 -17.84
N ILE A 355 -18.07 9.48 -16.73
CA ILE A 355 -17.95 8.94 -15.38
C ILE A 355 -19.28 9.06 -14.62
N GLY A 356 -20.21 9.93 -15.05
CA GLY A 356 -21.40 10.30 -14.29
C GLY A 356 -22.20 9.11 -13.75
N ASP A 357 -22.49 8.13 -14.61
CA ASP A 357 -23.29 6.95 -14.23
C ASP A 357 -22.50 5.88 -13.45
N LYS A 358 -21.16 5.97 -13.41
CA LYS A 358 -20.31 4.96 -12.75
C LYS A 358 -20.28 5.12 -11.24
N LEU A 359 -20.56 6.32 -10.73
CA LEU A 359 -20.48 6.67 -9.30
C LEU A 359 -21.75 7.42 -8.85
N PRO A 360 -22.89 6.72 -8.75
CA PRO A 360 -24.16 7.35 -8.40
C PRO A 360 -24.08 8.04 -7.03
N GLY A 361 -24.56 9.29 -6.96
CA GLY A 361 -24.53 10.10 -5.74
C GLY A 361 -23.22 10.88 -5.52
N LEU A 362 -22.24 10.75 -6.41
CA LEU A 362 -21.07 11.64 -6.43
C LEU A 362 -21.47 12.99 -7.04
N LYS A 363 -21.19 14.09 -6.33
CA LYS A 363 -21.39 15.44 -6.87
C LYS A 363 -20.12 15.88 -7.59
N THR A 364 -20.27 16.28 -8.85
CA THR A 364 -19.18 16.70 -9.71
C THR A 364 -19.54 17.98 -10.46
N LYS A 365 -18.53 18.69 -10.95
CA LYS A 365 -18.64 19.71 -11.99
C LYS A 365 -17.97 19.18 -13.25
N ALA A 366 -18.52 19.54 -14.40
CA ALA A 366 -17.90 19.24 -15.69
C ALA A 366 -16.53 19.93 -15.83
N GLY A 367 -15.67 19.35 -16.66
CA GLY A 367 -14.42 19.97 -17.09
C GLY A 367 -14.67 21.28 -17.82
N LEU A 368 -13.66 22.15 -17.79
CA LEU A 368 -13.72 23.45 -18.46
C LEU A 368 -13.46 23.30 -19.96
N THR A 369 -14.24 24.01 -20.77
CA THR A 369 -14.01 24.12 -22.21
C THR A 369 -13.18 25.35 -22.59
N LYS A 370 -13.18 26.39 -21.74
CA LYS A 370 -12.43 27.63 -21.93
C LYS A 370 -11.68 28.00 -20.65
N TRP A 371 -10.46 28.49 -20.79
CA TRP A 371 -9.63 29.00 -19.71
C TRP A 371 -8.61 30.01 -20.26
N CYS A 372 -8.01 30.82 -19.39
CA CYS A 372 -6.92 31.72 -19.73
C CYS A 372 -5.61 31.25 -19.07
N VAL A 373 -4.50 31.94 -19.33
CA VAL A 373 -3.20 31.67 -18.68
C VAL A 373 -2.84 32.84 -17.79
N ILE A 374 -2.68 32.59 -16.47
CA ILE A 374 -2.15 33.58 -15.53
C ILE A 374 -0.68 33.25 -15.30
N ALA A 375 0.21 34.14 -15.75
CA ALA A 375 1.65 33.94 -15.66
C ALA A 375 2.21 34.31 -14.28
N LYS A 376 3.50 34.05 -14.07
CA LYS A 376 4.21 34.32 -12.80
C LYS A 376 4.23 35.81 -12.41
N ASN A 377 4.13 36.71 -13.39
CA ASN A 377 4.00 38.15 -13.18
C ASN A 377 2.55 38.58 -12.83
N HIS A 378 1.62 37.63 -12.68
CA HIS A 378 0.20 37.84 -12.39
C HIS A 378 -0.58 38.55 -13.51
N GLU A 379 0.01 38.63 -14.70
CA GLU A 379 -0.71 39.05 -15.91
C GLU A 379 -1.56 37.91 -16.45
N VAL A 380 -2.72 38.29 -16.99
CA VAL A 380 -3.69 37.38 -17.59
C VAL A 380 -3.55 37.47 -19.10
N TYR A 381 -3.35 36.33 -19.75
CA TYR A 381 -3.35 36.21 -21.20
C TYR A 381 -4.53 35.34 -21.62
N HIS A 382 -5.33 35.84 -22.56
CA HIS A 382 -6.45 35.09 -23.15
C HIS A 382 -6.03 34.31 -24.40
N SER A 383 -4.93 34.72 -25.03
CA SER A 383 -4.35 34.05 -26.20
C SER A 383 -2.83 34.09 -26.18
N PHE A 384 -2.18 33.17 -26.91
CA PHE A 384 -0.72 33.18 -27.04
C PHE A 384 -0.19 34.45 -27.73
N ALA A 385 -1.00 35.10 -28.57
CA ALA A 385 -0.62 36.33 -29.27
C ALA A 385 -0.41 37.52 -28.31
N GLU A 386 -1.05 37.50 -27.13
CA GLU A 386 -0.88 38.53 -26.10
C GLU A 386 0.40 38.32 -25.27
N VAL A 387 1.05 37.16 -25.38
CA VAL A 387 2.20 36.80 -24.54
C VAL A 387 3.46 37.54 -25.01
N PRO A 388 4.09 38.37 -24.16
CA PRO A 388 5.33 39.06 -24.48
C PRO A 388 6.46 38.10 -24.87
N ALA A 389 7.31 38.50 -25.82
CA ALA A 389 8.36 37.65 -26.40
C ALA A 389 9.32 37.04 -25.36
N ASN A 390 9.60 37.74 -24.26
CA ASN A 390 10.47 37.26 -23.17
C ASN A 390 9.85 36.12 -22.33
N MET A 391 8.54 35.86 -22.45
CA MET A 391 7.83 34.83 -21.69
C MET A 391 7.32 33.65 -22.54
N GLN A 392 7.45 33.73 -23.88
CA GLN A 392 7.03 32.67 -24.80
C GLN A 392 7.80 31.35 -24.63
N SER A 393 8.94 31.36 -23.93
CA SER A 393 9.65 30.12 -23.54
C SER A 393 8.99 29.38 -22.39
N LEU A 394 8.26 30.09 -21.53
CA LEU A 394 7.58 29.58 -20.33
C LEU A 394 6.10 29.30 -20.61
N VAL A 395 5.41 30.27 -21.21
CA VAL A 395 4.03 30.16 -21.65
C VAL A 395 4.04 29.64 -23.08
N ARG A 396 3.46 28.46 -23.31
CA ARG A 396 3.47 27.81 -24.63
C ARG A 396 2.10 27.92 -25.29
N PRO A 397 2.01 27.89 -26.63
CA PRO A 397 0.73 27.91 -27.34
C PRO A 397 -0.24 26.81 -26.87
N CYS A 398 0.28 25.62 -26.56
CA CYS A 398 -0.51 24.49 -26.10
C CYS A 398 -1.14 24.66 -24.70
N MET A 399 -0.79 25.72 -23.96
CA MET A 399 -1.38 26.01 -22.64
C MET A 399 -2.75 26.70 -22.74
N PHE A 400 -3.11 27.20 -23.92
CA PHE A 400 -4.39 27.84 -24.20
C PHE A 400 -5.40 26.82 -24.75
N PRO A 401 -6.72 27.07 -24.61
CA PRO A 401 -7.73 26.26 -25.27
C PRO A 401 -7.48 26.18 -26.78
N PRO A 402 -7.70 25.03 -27.42
CA PRO A 402 -7.69 24.93 -28.88
C PRO A 402 -8.86 25.72 -29.48
N SER A 403 -8.93 25.81 -30.82
CA SER A 403 -10.02 26.48 -31.51
C SER A 403 -11.38 25.85 -31.19
N ASP A 404 -12.46 26.63 -31.28
CA ASP A 404 -13.82 26.20 -30.94
C ASP A 404 -14.23 24.93 -31.74
N ASP A 405 -13.85 24.83 -33.02
CA ASP A 405 -14.09 23.63 -33.86
C ASP A 405 -13.46 22.34 -33.31
N ILE A 406 -12.30 22.45 -32.66
CA ILE A 406 -11.62 21.32 -32.04
C ILE A 406 -12.27 21.03 -30.69
N LEU A 407 -12.53 22.06 -29.88
CA LEU A 407 -13.12 21.93 -28.54
C LEU A 407 -14.42 21.12 -28.53
N GLU A 408 -15.31 21.36 -29.50
CA GLU A 408 -16.59 20.62 -29.61
C GLU A 408 -16.40 19.11 -29.81
N ARG A 409 -15.26 18.69 -30.39
CA ARG A 409 -14.94 17.27 -30.63
C ARG A 409 -14.21 16.61 -29.46
N LEU A 410 -13.61 17.40 -28.56
CA LEU A 410 -12.83 16.86 -27.44
C LEU A 410 -13.71 16.33 -26.30
N ASN A 411 -14.95 16.79 -26.20
CA ASN A 411 -15.89 16.44 -25.12
C ASN A 411 -15.30 16.64 -23.71
N LEU A 412 -14.62 17.77 -23.49
CA LEU A 412 -13.93 18.06 -22.21
C LEU A 412 -14.90 18.10 -21.01
N GLU A 413 -16.18 18.32 -21.25
CA GLU A 413 -17.25 18.25 -20.25
C GLU A 413 -17.35 16.87 -19.57
N ARG A 414 -16.82 15.81 -20.19
CA ARG A 414 -16.75 14.45 -19.59
C ARG A 414 -15.67 14.32 -18.53
N CYS A 415 -14.74 15.27 -18.44
CA CYS A 415 -13.85 15.34 -17.28
C CYS A 415 -14.66 15.77 -16.06
N ILE A 416 -14.27 15.29 -14.88
CA ILE A 416 -14.95 15.67 -13.65
C ILE A 416 -14.01 16.43 -12.71
N ARG A 417 -14.57 17.49 -12.12
CA ARG A 417 -13.98 18.27 -11.04
C ARG A 417 -14.77 18.03 -9.76
N LEU A 418 -14.05 17.75 -8.69
CA LEU A 418 -14.62 17.60 -7.36
C LEU A 418 -14.30 18.85 -6.55
N LEU A 419 -15.36 19.54 -6.09
CA LEU A 419 -15.22 20.73 -5.27
C LEU A 419 -15.42 20.38 -3.79
N PRO A 420 -14.55 20.86 -2.88
CA PRO A 420 -14.58 20.52 -1.46
C PRO A 420 -15.94 20.69 -0.77
N HIS A 421 -16.65 21.79 -1.05
CA HIS A 421 -17.90 22.14 -0.38
C HIS A 421 -19.10 21.30 -0.81
N HIS A 422 -19.01 20.58 -1.94
CA HIS A 422 -20.14 19.77 -2.42
C HIS A 422 -20.44 18.57 -1.53
N GLN A 423 -19.39 17.90 -1.04
CA GLN A 423 -19.51 16.69 -0.21
C GLN A 423 -18.50 16.65 0.95
N ASN A 424 -17.96 17.81 1.35
CA ASN A 424 -16.97 17.94 2.42
C ASN A 424 -15.73 17.06 2.18
N THR A 425 -15.11 17.21 1.01
CA THR A 425 -13.94 16.43 0.58
C THR A 425 -12.74 17.33 0.26
N GLY A 426 -11.62 16.76 -0.21
CA GLY A 426 -10.61 17.54 -0.93
C GLY A 426 -11.09 17.96 -2.31
N ALA A 427 -10.30 18.79 -3.00
CA ALA A 427 -10.54 19.09 -4.41
C ALA A 427 -9.73 18.14 -5.30
N PHE A 428 -10.29 17.75 -6.44
CA PHE A 428 -9.68 16.72 -7.27
C PHE A 428 -10.17 16.79 -8.72
N PHE A 429 -9.35 16.34 -9.66
CA PHE A 429 -9.68 16.25 -11.08
C PHE A 429 -9.50 14.82 -11.58
N VAL A 430 -10.43 14.35 -12.42
CA VAL A 430 -10.37 13.01 -13.02
C VAL A 430 -10.83 13.08 -14.48
N ALA A 431 -10.06 12.44 -15.37
CA ALA A 431 -10.43 12.18 -16.75
C ALA A 431 -10.22 10.69 -17.06
N LEU A 432 -11.23 10.03 -17.62
CA LEU A 432 -11.16 8.62 -18.00
C LEU A 432 -11.06 8.50 -19.52
N PHE A 433 -10.00 7.87 -20.00
CA PHE A 433 -9.76 7.62 -21.42
C PHE A 433 -10.02 6.16 -21.76
N ARG A 434 -10.59 5.93 -22.95
CA ARG A 434 -10.61 4.63 -23.62
C ARG A 434 -9.76 4.69 -24.88
N LYS A 435 -8.95 3.66 -25.10
CA LYS A 435 -8.20 3.48 -26.36
C LYS A 435 -8.99 2.57 -27.30
N HIS A 436 -9.20 3.00 -28.54
CA HIS A 436 -9.98 2.26 -29.53
C HIS A 436 -9.12 1.25 -30.28
N ASP A 437 -8.02 1.73 -30.87
CA ASP A 437 -7.13 0.92 -31.69
C ASP A 437 -5.72 0.88 -31.13
N LYS A 438 -4.84 0.07 -31.74
CA LYS A 438 -3.40 0.24 -31.54
C LYS A 438 -3.01 1.61 -32.10
N ALA A 439 -3.00 2.62 -31.24
CA ALA A 439 -2.43 3.92 -31.57
C ALA A 439 -1.07 3.69 -32.24
N ALA A 440 -0.87 4.25 -33.43
CA ALA A 440 0.41 4.17 -34.11
C ALA A 440 1.49 4.65 -33.14
N ASP A 441 2.60 3.92 -33.07
CA ASP A 441 3.77 4.35 -32.32
C ASP A 441 4.16 5.74 -32.84
N THR A 442 3.81 6.79 -32.07
CA THR A 442 4.24 8.16 -32.39
C THR A 442 5.76 8.15 -32.65
N PRO A 443 6.30 8.95 -33.58
CA PRO A 443 7.65 8.80 -34.14
C PRO A 443 8.83 8.82 -33.15
N SER A 444 8.59 9.04 -31.85
CA SER A 444 9.62 8.95 -30.80
C SER A 444 9.93 7.52 -30.35
N ALA A 445 9.08 6.53 -30.63
CA ALA A 445 9.33 5.14 -30.22
C ALA A 445 10.32 4.39 -31.15
N ALA A 446 10.50 4.86 -32.39
CA ALA A 446 11.39 4.26 -33.38
C ALA A 446 12.89 4.45 -33.08
N GLN A 447 13.26 5.26 -32.06
CA GLN A 447 14.66 5.49 -31.70
C GLN A 447 15.24 4.43 -30.73
N GLU A 448 14.43 3.53 -30.15
CA GLU A 448 14.97 2.42 -29.36
C GLU A 448 15.54 1.28 -30.24
N GLU A 449 15.11 1.15 -31.50
CA GLU A 449 15.60 0.08 -32.39
C GLU A 449 16.90 0.39 -33.16
N SER A 450 17.39 1.65 -33.14
CA SER A 450 18.61 2.04 -33.88
C SER A 450 19.87 2.21 -33.03
N SER A 451 19.88 1.78 -31.76
CA SER A 451 21.08 1.82 -30.91
C SER A 451 21.76 0.45 -30.85
N GLN A 452 22.14 -0.10 -32.01
CA GLN A 452 23.09 -1.21 -32.10
C GLN A 452 24.39 -0.79 -32.81
N LYS A 453 25.50 -1.09 -32.13
CA LYS A 453 26.89 -1.21 -32.61
C LYS A 453 27.58 0.08 -33.06
N ARG A 454 28.25 0.74 -32.11
CA ARG A 454 29.56 1.36 -32.41
C ARG A 454 30.64 0.28 -32.23
N PRO A 455 31.63 0.16 -33.13
CA PRO A 455 32.71 -0.80 -32.99
C PRO A 455 33.54 -0.45 -31.76
N ALA A 456 33.89 -1.46 -30.97
CA ALA A 456 34.92 -1.32 -29.94
C ALA A 456 36.28 -1.21 -30.63
N GLU A 457 36.75 0.02 -30.83
CA GLU A 457 38.18 0.24 -31.08
C GLU A 457 38.93 -0.02 -29.77
N GLU A 458 39.95 -0.89 -29.88
CA GLU A 458 40.84 -1.30 -28.80
C GLU A 458 41.54 -0.09 -28.17
N MET A 459 41.03 0.35 -27.02
CA MET A 459 41.81 1.13 -26.07
C MET A 459 42.21 0.20 -24.93
N THR A 460 43.49 -0.16 -24.90
CA THR A 460 44.15 -0.86 -23.80
C THR A 460 44.01 -0.03 -22.51
N PHE A 461 43.01 -0.37 -21.70
CA PHE A 461 42.78 0.25 -20.40
C PHE A 461 43.45 -0.59 -19.30
N ASN A 462 44.49 -0.02 -18.69
CA ASN A 462 45.21 -0.56 -17.54
C ASN A 462 44.26 -0.92 -16.39
N GLU A 463 44.29 -2.19 -15.97
CA GLU A 463 43.37 -2.80 -14.99
C GLU A 463 43.53 -2.32 -13.52
N GLU A 464 44.48 -1.45 -13.19
CA GLU A 464 44.80 -1.18 -11.77
C GLU A 464 44.19 0.09 -11.17
N THR A 465 43.42 0.90 -11.90
CA THR A 465 42.81 2.13 -11.35
C THR A 465 41.28 2.23 -11.44
N ALA A 466 40.58 1.19 -11.92
CA ALA A 466 39.12 1.17 -12.06
C ALA A 466 38.35 0.74 -10.79
N ASN A 467 38.98 0.72 -9.61
CA ASN A 467 38.35 0.22 -8.37
C ASN A 467 37.86 1.30 -7.38
N PHE A 468 37.92 2.58 -7.73
CA PHE A 468 37.43 3.65 -6.85
C PHE A 468 36.63 4.71 -7.63
N LYS A 469 35.45 4.34 -8.17
CA LYS A 469 34.34 5.27 -8.49
C LYS A 469 33.00 4.63 -8.91
N ARG A 470 32.74 3.34 -8.60
CA ARG A 470 31.36 2.80 -8.56
C ARG A 470 30.72 3.13 -7.20
N ALA A 471 30.29 4.38 -7.06
CA ALA A 471 29.61 4.85 -5.86
C ALA A 471 28.25 4.15 -5.69
N ARG A 472 28.17 3.28 -4.67
CA ARG A 472 26.99 2.84 -3.91
C ARG A 472 25.60 3.07 -4.56
N TYR A 473 25.24 2.25 -5.53
CA TYR A 473 23.84 1.89 -5.73
C TYR A 473 23.47 0.82 -4.71
N HIS A 474 22.39 1.01 -3.95
CA HIS A 474 21.81 -0.05 -3.14
C HIS A 474 21.51 -1.24 -4.07
N ARG A 475 22.33 -2.29 -4.04
CA ARG A 475 22.07 -3.54 -4.77
C ARG A 475 20.94 -4.24 -4.02
N GLU A 476 19.72 -4.08 -4.52
CA GLU A 476 18.62 -4.97 -4.15
C GLU A 476 19.05 -6.41 -4.40
N ASN A 477 18.70 -7.32 -3.50
CA ASN A 477 19.00 -8.73 -3.73
C ASN A 477 18.14 -9.25 -4.90
N PRO A 478 18.70 -10.11 -5.77
CA PRO A 478 17.96 -10.66 -6.89
C PRO A 478 16.81 -11.55 -6.40
N PHE A 479 15.72 -11.57 -7.18
CA PHE A 479 14.65 -12.57 -7.04
C PHE A 479 15.10 -13.83 -7.78
N ILE A 480 15.29 -14.92 -7.03
CA ILE A 480 15.77 -16.20 -7.55
C ILE A 480 14.64 -17.21 -7.41
N PHE A 481 14.08 -17.62 -8.55
CA PHE A 481 13.05 -18.66 -8.62
C PHE A 481 13.66 -20.04 -8.39
N PHE A 482 12.85 -20.95 -7.84
CA PHE A 482 13.25 -22.34 -7.64
C PHE A 482 13.47 -23.01 -9.00
N ASP A 483 14.59 -23.71 -9.14
CA ASP A 483 14.87 -24.57 -10.29
C ASP A 483 14.40 -26.01 -10.02
N GLU A 484 14.57 -26.90 -11.02
CA GLU A 484 14.19 -28.30 -10.89
C GLU A 484 14.86 -29.00 -9.70
N LYS A 485 16.09 -28.61 -9.32
CA LYS A 485 16.83 -29.20 -8.20
C LYS A 485 16.28 -28.71 -6.86
N ASP A 486 15.96 -27.42 -6.75
CA ASP A 486 15.28 -26.87 -5.58
C ASP A 486 13.92 -27.55 -5.39
N ILE A 487 13.18 -27.83 -6.47
CA ILE A 487 11.86 -28.48 -6.44
C ILE A 487 11.97 -29.96 -6.03
N SER A 488 12.81 -30.74 -6.72
CA SER A 488 12.94 -32.19 -6.48
C SER A 488 13.73 -32.54 -5.21
N GLY A 489 14.42 -31.57 -4.61
CA GLY A 489 15.18 -31.77 -3.38
C GLY A 489 14.54 -31.07 -2.20
N PHE A 490 14.73 -29.76 -2.10
CA PHE A 490 14.36 -28.98 -0.93
C PHE A 490 12.84 -28.84 -0.76
N TRP A 491 12.10 -28.55 -1.84
CA TRP A 491 10.65 -28.41 -1.77
C TRP A 491 9.93 -29.74 -1.54
N GLN A 492 10.38 -30.83 -2.17
CA GLN A 492 9.78 -32.15 -1.99
C GLN A 492 9.71 -32.55 -0.51
N GLU A 493 10.76 -32.29 0.25
CA GLU A 493 10.80 -32.57 1.70
C GLU A 493 9.79 -31.74 2.50
N ILE A 494 9.62 -30.46 2.14
CA ILE A 494 8.62 -29.56 2.74
C ILE A 494 7.22 -30.06 2.40
N SER A 495 6.99 -30.41 1.14
CA SER A 495 5.74 -30.92 0.62
C SER A 495 5.32 -32.20 1.35
N GLU A 496 6.24 -33.17 1.50
CA GLU A 496 5.97 -34.42 2.22
C GLU A 496 5.64 -34.20 3.70
N PHE A 497 6.35 -33.27 4.36
CA PHE A 497 6.17 -32.95 5.78
C PHE A 497 4.82 -32.28 6.08
N PHE A 498 4.42 -31.29 5.27
CA PHE A 498 3.14 -30.58 5.43
C PHE A 498 1.96 -31.28 4.70
N GLY A 499 2.26 -32.25 3.83
CA GLY A 499 1.28 -32.87 2.95
C GLY A 499 0.75 -31.86 1.94
N VAL A 500 1.64 -31.15 1.25
CA VAL A 500 1.24 -30.20 0.21
C VAL A 500 0.86 -30.97 -1.05
N ASP A 501 -0.31 -30.67 -1.59
CA ASP A 501 -0.81 -31.31 -2.80
C ASP A 501 0.14 -31.05 -3.99
N PRO A 502 0.47 -32.07 -4.82
CA PRO A 502 1.37 -31.93 -5.95
C PRO A 502 0.93 -30.91 -7.02
N SER A 503 -0.36 -30.53 -7.06
CA SER A 503 -0.85 -29.47 -7.95
C SER A 503 -0.43 -28.05 -7.53
N PHE A 504 0.22 -27.91 -6.36
CA PHE A 504 0.78 -26.63 -5.94
C PHE A 504 1.91 -26.17 -6.90
N PRO A 505 1.86 -24.94 -7.44
CA PRO A 505 2.85 -24.47 -8.41
C PRO A 505 4.16 -24.07 -7.73
N ALA A 506 4.99 -25.08 -7.43
CA ALA A 506 6.26 -24.93 -6.72
C ALA A 506 7.31 -24.12 -7.51
N ASP A 507 7.19 -24.06 -8.83
CA ASP A 507 8.05 -23.29 -9.72
C ASP A 507 7.81 -21.77 -9.61
N GLN A 508 6.70 -21.36 -8.98
CA GLN A 508 6.40 -19.96 -8.63
C GLN A 508 7.01 -19.53 -7.27
N LEU A 509 7.74 -20.42 -6.61
CA LEU A 509 8.47 -20.10 -5.39
C LEU A 509 9.78 -19.37 -5.71
N MET A 510 10.13 -18.40 -4.86
CA MET A 510 11.35 -17.63 -5.00
C MET A 510 12.00 -17.31 -3.66
N THR A 511 13.30 -17.01 -3.72
CA THR A 511 14.08 -16.51 -2.58
C THR A 511 14.81 -15.22 -2.95
N ARG A 512 15.27 -14.49 -1.93
CA ARG A 512 16.06 -13.26 -2.07
C ARG A 512 17.55 -13.48 -1.83
N ILE A 513 18.01 -14.70 -1.60
CA ILE A 513 19.42 -15.03 -1.33
C ILE A 513 19.74 -16.35 -2.04
N ALA A 514 20.83 -16.37 -2.81
CA ALA A 514 21.31 -17.56 -3.52
C ALA A 514 21.53 -18.74 -2.56
N ALA A 515 21.40 -19.95 -3.08
CA ALA A 515 21.42 -21.20 -2.32
C ALA A 515 22.67 -21.29 -1.46
N ASP A 516 22.50 -21.12 -0.15
CA ASP A 516 23.16 -21.86 0.92
C ASP A 516 22.67 -21.30 2.26
N SER A 517 21.90 -22.08 3.02
CA SER A 517 21.44 -21.85 4.41
C SER A 517 20.83 -20.48 4.76
N GLY A 518 19.51 -20.38 4.98
CA GLY A 518 18.90 -19.18 5.62
C GLY A 518 17.63 -18.60 4.97
N ARG A 519 17.01 -19.32 4.03
CA ARG A 519 16.03 -18.78 3.08
C ARG A 519 14.63 -18.56 3.68
N ASN A 520 14.12 -17.33 3.54
CA ASN A 520 12.68 -17.09 3.49
C ASN A 520 12.17 -17.45 2.09
N ILE A 521 11.05 -18.16 2.04
CA ILE A 521 10.41 -18.59 0.79
C ILE A 521 9.23 -17.66 0.51
N TYR A 522 9.21 -17.08 -0.68
CA TYR A 522 8.14 -16.23 -1.16
C TYR A 522 7.44 -16.89 -2.35
N PHE A 523 6.20 -16.50 -2.59
CA PHE A 523 5.38 -16.95 -3.70
C PHE A 523 4.89 -15.75 -4.49
N VAL A 524 4.86 -15.89 -5.81
CA VAL A 524 4.29 -14.89 -6.74
C VAL A 524 3.35 -15.59 -7.71
N SER A 525 2.47 -14.84 -8.36
CA SER A 525 1.70 -15.34 -9.51
C SER A 525 2.61 -15.69 -10.69
N ASP A 526 2.13 -16.59 -11.56
CA ASP A 526 2.86 -16.99 -12.76
C ASP A 526 3.15 -15.81 -13.68
N SER A 527 2.18 -14.92 -13.88
CA SER A 527 2.37 -13.71 -14.70
C SER A 527 3.51 -12.82 -14.19
N LEU A 528 3.65 -12.68 -12.87
CA LEU A 528 4.78 -11.93 -12.31
C LEU A 528 6.11 -12.67 -12.44
N LYS A 529 6.13 -13.99 -12.27
CA LYS A 529 7.33 -14.80 -12.53
C LYS A 529 7.84 -14.56 -13.96
N GLN A 530 6.95 -14.61 -14.94
CA GLN A 530 7.30 -14.33 -16.34
C GLN A 530 7.84 -12.91 -16.52
N ILE A 531 7.19 -11.90 -15.95
CA ILE A 531 7.62 -10.49 -16.03
C ILE A 531 9.01 -10.30 -15.44
N VAL A 532 9.28 -10.85 -14.27
CA VAL A 532 10.60 -10.70 -13.64
C VAL A 532 11.66 -11.38 -14.47
N THR A 533 11.41 -12.61 -14.91
CA THR A 533 12.37 -13.39 -15.69
C THR A 533 12.74 -12.70 -17.00
N SER A 534 11.75 -12.15 -17.70
CA SER A 534 11.93 -11.49 -19.01
C SER A 534 12.43 -10.04 -18.93
N ASN A 535 12.42 -9.40 -17.75
CA ASN A 535 12.76 -7.97 -17.61
C ASN A 535 13.83 -7.65 -16.55
N LYS A 536 14.41 -8.66 -15.87
CA LYS A 536 15.38 -8.49 -14.77
C LYS A 536 16.57 -7.56 -15.08
N ASP A 537 17.01 -7.51 -16.33
CA ASP A 537 18.17 -6.71 -16.75
C ASP A 537 17.79 -5.27 -17.17
N ARG A 538 16.48 -5.00 -17.32
CA ARG A 538 15.95 -3.70 -17.80
C ARG A 538 15.17 -2.95 -16.73
N ILE A 539 14.59 -3.66 -15.76
CA ILE A 539 13.70 -3.11 -14.75
C ILE A 539 14.24 -3.38 -13.35
N LYS A 540 14.28 -2.32 -12.53
CA LYS A 540 14.59 -2.42 -11.12
C LYS A 540 13.34 -2.77 -10.31
N PHE A 541 13.22 -4.04 -9.94
CA PHE A 541 12.19 -4.53 -9.03
C PHE A 541 12.60 -4.31 -7.57
N ILE A 542 11.71 -3.68 -6.79
CA ILE A 542 11.95 -3.35 -5.38
C ILE A 542 11.36 -4.44 -4.48
N ASN A 543 10.10 -4.81 -4.70
CA ASN A 543 9.39 -5.76 -3.85
C ASN A 543 8.26 -6.46 -4.62
N MET A 544 8.02 -7.72 -4.30
CA MET A 544 6.88 -8.49 -4.81
C MET A 544 6.73 -9.76 -3.97
N GLY A 545 5.58 -10.42 -4.13
CA GLY A 545 5.33 -11.75 -3.60
C GLY A 545 4.98 -11.78 -2.12
N VAL A 546 4.48 -12.94 -1.73
CA VAL A 546 3.93 -13.22 -0.40
C VAL A 546 4.82 -14.23 0.27
N ARG A 547 5.17 -13.97 1.52
CA ARG A 547 6.07 -14.85 2.26
C ARG A 547 5.31 -16.08 2.75
N LEU A 548 5.69 -17.25 2.27
CA LEU A 548 5.10 -18.53 2.67
C LEU A 548 5.81 -19.14 3.87
N PHE A 549 7.13 -19.25 3.84
CA PHE A 549 7.90 -19.89 4.90
C PHE A 549 9.08 -19.04 5.36
N VAL A 550 9.37 -19.08 6.65
CA VAL A 550 10.52 -18.44 7.29
C VAL A 550 11.31 -19.48 8.07
N ARG A 551 12.63 -19.46 7.95
CA ARG A 551 13.49 -20.33 8.77
C ARG A 551 13.54 -19.86 10.22
N THR A 552 13.53 -20.82 11.13
CA THR A 552 13.60 -20.64 12.58
C THR A 552 14.95 -21.13 13.08
N ASP A 553 15.57 -20.39 13.98
CA ASP A 553 16.90 -20.68 14.54
C ASP A 553 16.85 -21.78 15.60
N LEU A 554 16.22 -22.92 15.29
CA LEU A 554 16.31 -24.11 16.12
C LEU A 554 17.74 -24.67 15.96
N ARG A 555 18.39 -24.97 17.10
CA ARG A 555 19.83 -25.17 17.34
C ARG A 555 20.60 -26.22 16.49
N ASN A 556 20.04 -26.72 15.38
CA ASN A 556 20.73 -27.59 14.43
C ASN A 556 20.53 -27.09 12.99
N ASP A 557 21.61 -26.62 12.37
CA ASP A 557 21.62 -25.99 11.03
C ASP A 557 21.24 -26.93 9.87
N LYS A 558 21.03 -28.21 10.16
CA LYS A 558 20.72 -29.28 9.19
C LYS A 558 19.29 -29.84 9.31
N ASP A 559 18.49 -29.38 10.28
CA ASP A 559 17.14 -29.93 10.48
C ASP A 559 16.09 -29.21 9.63
N LYS A 560 15.47 -29.96 8.72
CA LYS A 560 14.45 -29.54 7.75
C LYS A 560 13.16 -29.03 8.42
N ARG A 561 12.97 -29.40 9.70
CA ARG A 561 11.89 -28.97 10.61
C ARG A 561 12.03 -27.52 11.10
N SER A 562 13.04 -26.80 10.63
CA SER A 562 13.30 -25.39 10.97
C SER A 562 12.45 -24.40 10.17
N LEU A 563 11.60 -24.80 9.22
CA LEU A 563 10.71 -23.88 8.51
C LEU A 563 9.38 -23.69 9.24
N ARG A 564 9.01 -22.42 9.40
CA ARG A 564 7.73 -21.98 9.94
C ARG A 564 6.87 -21.41 8.83
N LEU A 565 5.64 -21.90 8.72
CA LEU A 565 4.62 -21.32 7.84
C LEU A 565 4.24 -19.93 8.35
N CYS A 566 4.20 -18.95 7.45
CA CYS A 566 3.83 -17.58 7.75
C CYS A 566 2.33 -17.38 7.61
N GLN A 567 1.76 -16.52 8.49
CA GLN A 567 0.36 -16.13 8.42
C GLN A 567 -0.01 -15.56 7.05
N GLU A 568 0.87 -14.72 6.48
CA GLU A 568 0.70 -14.07 5.17
C GLU A 568 0.49 -15.07 4.03
N GLY A 569 1.01 -16.29 4.15
CA GLY A 569 0.96 -17.31 3.10
C GLY A 569 -0.26 -18.22 3.15
N ILE A 570 -1.10 -18.12 4.19
CA ILE A 570 -2.21 -19.06 4.41
C ILE A 570 -3.20 -19.01 3.26
N ALA A 571 -3.62 -17.81 2.83
CA ALA A 571 -4.63 -17.66 1.77
C ALA A 571 -4.24 -18.38 0.46
N ILE A 572 -2.94 -18.49 0.19
CA ILE A 572 -2.39 -19.18 -0.98
C ILE A 572 -2.32 -20.68 -0.76
N ILE A 573 -1.77 -21.10 0.38
CA ILE A 573 -1.33 -22.49 0.57
C ILE A 573 -2.38 -23.38 1.25
N ASN A 574 -3.36 -22.80 1.96
CA ASN A 574 -4.31 -23.52 2.80
C ASN A 574 -5.07 -24.61 2.05
N LYS A 575 -5.47 -24.34 0.78
CA LYS A 575 -6.20 -25.32 -0.04
C LYS A 575 -5.36 -26.52 -0.49
N TYR A 576 -4.04 -26.42 -0.40
CA TYR A 576 -3.11 -27.49 -0.78
C TYR A 576 -2.61 -28.28 0.44
N PHE A 577 -2.94 -27.88 1.68
CA PHE A 577 -2.45 -28.52 2.91
C PHE A 577 -3.36 -29.67 3.36
N SER A 578 -2.78 -30.84 3.66
CA SER A 578 -3.54 -32.02 4.12
C SER A 578 -3.11 -32.60 5.47
N LYS A 579 -1.81 -32.67 5.81
CA LYS A 579 -1.34 -33.42 7.00
C LYS A 579 -1.31 -32.62 8.29
N ARG A 580 -1.27 -31.28 8.22
CA ARG A 580 -1.03 -30.40 9.37
C ARG A 580 -2.07 -29.28 9.45
N ARG A 581 -3.33 -29.68 9.32
CA ARG A 581 -4.51 -28.82 9.46
C ARG A 581 -5.45 -29.44 10.48
N ILE A 582 -5.99 -28.61 11.36
CA ILE A 582 -6.97 -29.01 12.38
C ILE A 582 -8.16 -28.05 12.38
N GLU A 583 -9.31 -28.59 12.73
CA GLU A 583 -10.50 -27.82 13.08
C GLU A 583 -10.52 -27.65 14.59
N ILE A 584 -10.68 -26.41 15.05
CA ILE A 584 -10.72 -26.08 16.47
C ILE A 584 -12.15 -25.72 16.89
N GLU A 585 -12.45 -25.84 18.17
CA GLU A 585 -13.71 -25.38 18.74
C GLU A 585 -13.63 -23.91 19.15
N GLU A 586 -14.78 -23.27 19.42
CA GLU A 586 -14.82 -21.87 19.85
C GLU A 586 -14.02 -21.66 21.15
N SER A 587 -14.16 -22.57 22.11
CA SER A 587 -13.41 -22.52 23.37
C SER A 587 -11.90 -22.59 23.15
N ASP A 588 -11.44 -23.41 22.19
CA ASP A 588 -10.03 -23.52 21.84
C ASP A 588 -9.52 -22.25 21.15
N LEU A 589 -10.34 -21.67 20.26
CA LEU A 589 -10.02 -20.39 19.63
C LEU A 589 -9.81 -19.32 20.70
N LEU A 590 -10.78 -19.12 21.60
CA LEU A 590 -10.69 -18.10 22.65
C LEU A 590 -9.48 -18.32 23.56
N LEU A 591 -9.20 -19.57 23.93
CA LEU A 591 -8.04 -19.95 24.72
C LEU A 591 -6.72 -19.60 24.01
N LEU A 592 -6.61 -19.92 22.72
CA LEU A 592 -5.42 -19.64 21.91
C LEU A 592 -5.23 -18.14 21.65
N LEU A 593 -6.31 -17.37 21.50
CA LEU A 593 -6.21 -15.93 21.36
C LEU A 593 -5.78 -15.26 22.68
N ALA A 594 -6.24 -15.78 23.82
CA ALA A 594 -5.91 -15.26 25.15
C ALA A 594 -4.44 -15.51 25.53
N HIS A 595 -3.91 -16.71 25.28
CA HIS A 595 -2.57 -17.11 25.71
C HIS A 595 -1.59 -17.31 24.56
N THR A 596 -0.34 -16.91 24.74
CA THR A 596 0.73 -17.14 23.74
C THR A 596 1.33 -18.54 23.85
N HIS A 597 1.14 -19.21 24.98
CA HIS A 597 1.69 -20.53 25.28
C HIS A 597 0.61 -21.37 25.96
N THR A 598 -0.14 -22.16 25.18
CA THR A 598 -1.20 -23.01 25.70
C THR A 598 -0.66 -24.43 25.88
N GLN A 599 -0.92 -25.07 27.02
CA GLN A 599 -0.57 -26.48 27.22
C GLN A 599 -1.50 -27.39 26.42
N PHE A 600 -0.99 -28.52 25.92
CA PHE A 600 -1.80 -29.49 25.16
C PHE A 600 -3.02 -29.99 25.93
N ALA A 601 -2.86 -30.24 27.23
CA ALA A 601 -3.93 -30.72 28.09
C ALA A 601 -5.07 -29.71 28.30
N ALA A 602 -4.84 -28.42 28.03
CA ALA A 602 -5.84 -27.37 28.19
C ALA A 602 -6.79 -27.24 26.98
N LEU A 603 -6.46 -27.86 25.84
CA LEU A 603 -7.28 -27.85 24.64
C LEU A 603 -8.43 -28.87 24.75
N SER A 604 -9.46 -28.73 23.93
CA SER A 604 -10.56 -29.70 23.84
C SER A 604 -10.06 -31.11 23.51
N GLN A 605 -10.80 -32.13 23.95
CA GLN A 605 -10.46 -33.53 23.62
C GLN A 605 -10.44 -33.80 22.11
N SER A 606 -11.28 -33.09 21.35
CA SER A 606 -11.32 -33.17 19.89
C SER A 606 -9.99 -32.69 19.29
N VAL A 607 -9.53 -31.51 19.70
CA VAL A 607 -8.26 -30.94 19.23
C VAL A 607 -7.06 -31.76 19.70
N GLN A 608 -7.08 -32.27 20.94
CA GLN A 608 -6.02 -33.16 21.44
C GLN A 608 -5.87 -34.40 20.55
N LYS A 609 -6.97 -35.09 20.21
CA LYS A 609 -6.95 -36.26 19.32
C LYS A 609 -6.44 -35.92 17.92
N GLN A 610 -6.89 -34.81 17.33
CA GLN A 610 -6.40 -34.35 16.03
C GLN A 610 -4.88 -34.07 16.07
N LEU A 611 -4.42 -33.43 17.15
CA LEU A 611 -3.01 -33.13 17.37
C LEU A 611 -2.18 -34.40 17.61
N GLU A 612 -2.70 -35.42 18.29
CA GLU A 612 -2.03 -36.72 18.44
C GLU A 612 -1.88 -37.46 17.11
N ASN A 613 -2.89 -37.37 16.24
CA ASN A 613 -2.85 -37.93 14.88
C ASN A 613 -1.87 -37.19 13.96
N ILE A 614 -1.58 -35.92 14.25
CA ILE A 614 -0.48 -35.20 13.61
C ILE A 614 0.83 -35.68 14.24
N SER A 615 1.75 -36.17 13.40
CA SER A 615 3.11 -36.63 13.78
C SER A 615 3.66 -35.85 14.99
N SER A 616 4.27 -36.56 15.94
CA SER A 616 4.93 -35.99 17.13
C SER A 616 6.04 -34.98 16.81
N ASP A 617 6.36 -34.81 15.53
CA ASP A 617 7.28 -33.81 15.03
C ASP A 617 6.81 -32.38 15.31
N LEU A 618 7.76 -31.57 15.76
CA LEU A 618 7.59 -30.13 15.97
C LEU A 618 7.28 -29.43 14.64
N GLY A 619 6.43 -28.41 14.64
CA GLY A 619 6.24 -27.60 13.44
C GLY A 619 4.96 -26.77 13.40
N SER A 620 4.73 -26.13 12.27
CA SER A 620 3.52 -25.34 12.03
C SER A 620 2.30 -26.24 11.81
N VAL A 621 1.14 -25.79 12.27
CA VAL A 621 -0.17 -26.40 12.11
C VAL A 621 -1.16 -25.30 11.76
N ILE A 622 -1.97 -25.49 10.72
CA ILE A 622 -3.05 -24.57 10.36
C ILE A 622 -4.26 -24.89 11.25
N CYS A 623 -4.76 -23.88 11.95
CA CYS A 623 -6.00 -23.96 12.71
C CYS A 623 -7.10 -23.25 11.92
N SER A 624 -8.25 -23.89 11.77
CA SER A 624 -9.43 -23.29 11.16
C SER A 624 -10.65 -23.37 12.08
N TYR A 625 -11.39 -22.28 12.16
CA TYR A 625 -12.70 -22.19 12.82
C TYR A 625 -13.64 -21.35 11.96
N LEU A 626 -14.91 -21.75 11.88
CA LEU A 626 -15.92 -20.99 11.14
C LEU A 626 -16.78 -20.20 12.14
N VAL A 627 -16.58 -18.89 12.17
CA VAL A 627 -17.39 -17.99 13.00
C VAL A 627 -18.72 -17.77 12.30
N LYS A 628 -19.83 -17.99 13.01
CA LYS A 628 -21.17 -17.62 12.55
C LYS A 628 -21.54 -16.26 13.15
N LEU A 629 -21.54 -15.22 12.33
CA LEU A 629 -21.93 -13.86 12.71
C LEU A 629 -23.23 -13.52 11.98
N HIS A 630 -24.37 -13.74 12.65
CA HIS A 630 -25.70 -13.69 12.04
C HIS A 630 -25.78 -14.62 10.81
N ASP A 631 -26.09 -14.08 9.63
CA ASP A 631 -26.20 -14.80 8.36
C ASP A 631 -24.84 -14.91 7.63
N LEU A 632 -23.75 -14.42 8.22
CA LEU A 632 -22.41 -14.47 7.64
C LEU A 632 -21.59 -15.60 8.27
N GLU A 633 -21.00 -16.43 7.42
CA GLU A 633 -20.00 -17.42 7.82
C GLU A 633 -18.60 -16.88 7.50
N VAL A 634 -17.80 -16.63 8.54
CA VAL A 634 -16.46 -16.02 8.41
C VAL A 634 -15.40 -17.04 8.83
N PRO A 635 -14.60 -17.56 7.89
CA PRO A 635 -13.53 -18.49 8.23
C PRO A 635 -12.38 -17.76 8.92
N VAL A 636 -12.09 -18.15 10.15
CA VAL A 636 -10.91 -17.72 10.90
C VAL A 636 -9.83 -18.79 10.73
N VAL A 637 -8.76 -18.43 10.02
CA VAL A 637 -7.63 -19.34 9.75
C VAL A 637 -6.32 -18.71 10.21
N PHE A 638 -5.55 -19.45 11.02
CA PHE A 638 -4.24 -18.98 11.50
C PHE A 638 -3.24 -20.11 11.71
N VAL A 639 -1.95 -19.76 11.71
CA VAL A 639 -0.88 -20.71 11.99
C VAL A 639 -0.62 -20.80 13.49
N SER A 640 -0.48 -22.01 13.99
CA SER A 640 0.05 -22.32 15.32
C SER A 640 1.31 -23.18 15.24
N TRP A 641 2.13 -23.12 16.27
CA TRP A 641 3.29 -23.98 16.46
C TRP A 641 2.98 -25.10 17.44
N ARG A 642 3.15 -26.34 16.99
CA ARG A 642 3.14 -27.53 17.81
C ARG A 642 4.54 -27.75 18.41
N GLY A 643 4.66 -27.47 19.70
CA GLY A 643 5.78 -27.85 20.56
C GLY A 643 5.68 -29.31 21.01
N ARG A 644 6.49 -29.71 22.00
CA ARG A 644 6.38 -31.06 22.59
C ARG A 644 5.14 -31.20 23.48
N ASN A 645 4.91 -30.19 24.34
CA ASN A 645 3.78 -30.13 25.29
C ASN A 645 3.00 -28.82 25.17
N SER A 646 3.34 -27.97 24.20
CA SER A 646 2.80 -26.61 24.07
C SER A 646 2.31 -26.32 22.67
N PHE A 647 1.21 -25.59 22.57
CA PHE A 647 0.62 -25.12 21.33
C PHE A 647 0.60 -23.59 21.35
N ARG A 648 1.25 -22.97 20.35
CA ARG A 648 1.45 -21.51 20.32
C ARG A 648 0.90 -20.90 19.04
N PRO A 649 -0.12 -20.04 19.10
CA PRO A 649 -0.64 -19.35 17.92
C PRO A 649 0.26 -18.20 17.48
N PHE A 650 0.50 -18.09 16.18
CA PHE A 650 1.21 -16.96 15.55
C PHE A 650 0.25 -15.87 15.08
N VAL A 651 -0.70 -15.53 15.94
CA VAL A 651 -1.65 -14.44 15.71
C VAL A 651 -1.10 -13.17 16.36
N SER A 652 -0.99 -12.09 15.57
CA SER A 652 -0.54 -10.80 16.06
C SER A 652 -1.52 -10.23 17.09
N HIS A 653 -1.06 -9.25 17.89
CA HIS A 653 -1.92 -8.62 18.89
C HIS A 653 -3.17 -7.95 18.28
N SER A 654 -3.02 -7.26 17.14
CA SER A 654 -4.15 -6.66 16.42
C SER A 654 -5.12 -7.72 15.88
N SER A 655 -4.62 -8.82 15.31
CA SER A 655 -5.46 -9.93 14.82
C SER A 655 -6.24 -10.60 15.95
N ARG A 656 -5.66 -10.75 17.15
CA ARG A 656 -6.34 -11.36 18.31
C ARG A 656 -7.59 -10.58 18.70
N LYS A 657 -7.47 -9.26 18.85
CA LYS A 657 -8.59 -8.38 19.18
C LYS A 657 -9.70 -8.44 18.13
N PHE A 658 -9.32 -8.51 16.86
CA PHE A 658 -10.27 -8.67 15.77
C PHE A 658 -11.02 -10.01 15.86
N TYR A 659 -10.32 -11.12 16.05
CA TYR A 659 -10.97 -12.44 16.16
C TYR A 659 -11.86 -12.56 17.41
N PHE A 660 -11.46 -11.97 18.55
CA PHE A 660 -12.35 -11.83 19.70
C PHE A 660 -13.61 -11.02 19.37
N SER A 661 -13.45 -9.95 18.59
CA SER A 661 -14.58 -9.13 18.15
C SER A 661 -15.53 -9.93 17.27
N LEU A 662 -15.03 -10.77 16.35
CA LEU A 662 -15.87 -11.65 15.54
C LEU A 662 -16.67 -12.66 16.38
N CYS A 663 -16.10 -13.19 17.47
CA CYS A 663 -16.75 -14.17 18.34
C CYS A 663 -17.73 -13.54 19.35
N ASN A 664 -18.01 -12.24 19.24
CA ASN A 664 -18.86 -11.50 20.18
C ASN A 664 -18.49 -11.59 21.66
N VAL A 665 -17.19 -11.73 21.94
CA VAL A 665 -16.67 -11.80 23.31
C VAL A 665 -16.28 -10.42 23.80
N ASP A 666 -16.78 -10.04 24.98
CA ASP A 666 -16.45 -8.76 25.61
C ASP A 666 -15.08 -8.79 26.33
N GLN A 667 -14.53 -7.61 26.61
CA GLN A 667 -13.21 -7.50 27.25
C GLN A 667 -13.20 -8.10 28.67
N ALA A 668 -14.33 -8.08 29.38
CA ALA A 668 -14.45 -8.67 30.71
C ALA A 668 -14.32 -10.20 30.67
N THR A 669 -14.94 -10.84 29.67
CA THR A 669 -14.82 -12.28 29.42
C THR A 669 -13.41 -12.64 28.98
N ILE A 670 -12.78 -11.83 28.12
CA ILE A 670 -11.37 -12.02 27.75
C ILE A 670 -10.48 -12.01 29.00
N ASN A 671 -10.66 -11.01 29.88
CA ASN A 671 -9.88 -10.91 31.11
C ASN A 671 -10.16 -12.09 32.06
N THR A 672 -11.41 -12.54 32.15
CA THR A 672 -11.81 -13.70 32.97
C THR A 672 -11.18 -15.00 32.46
N ILE A 673 -11.12 -15.19 31.14
CA ILE A 673 -10.45 -16.34 30.52
C ILE A 673 -8.96 -16.31 30.87
N ILE A 674 -8.32 -15.14 30.71
CA ILE A 674 -6.90 -14.96 31.06
C ILE A 674 -6.64 -15.26 32.54
N GLU A 675 -7.49 -14.78 33.45
CA GLU A 675 -7.34 -14.95 34.90
C GLU A 675 -7.54 -16.40 35.36
N LYS A 676 -8.61 -17.08 34.91
CA LYS A 676 -8.92 -18.47 35.31
C LYS A 676 -7.76 -19.42 35.00
N LEU A 677 -7.15 -19.30 33.83
CA LEU A 677 -6.07 -20.18 33.40
C LEU A 677 -4.72 -19.84 34.03
N THR A 678 -4.49 -18.56 34.37
CA THR A 678 -3.29 -18.16 35.14
C THR A 678 -3.30 -18.77 36.55
N ILE A 679 -4.49 -18.96 37.13
CA ILE A 679 -4.67 -19.66 38.41
C ILE A 679 -4.41 -21.17 38.24
N ASP A 680 -4.91 -21.78 37.16
CA ASP A 680 -4.69 -23.20 36.85
C ASP A 680 -3.22 -23.53 36.49
N GLU A 681 -2.49 -22.62 35.83
CA GLU A 681 -1.04 -22.78 35.59
C GLU A 681 -0.22 -22.68 36.89
N LYS A 682 -0.63 -21.83 37.83
CA LYS A 682 0.02 -21.72 39.14
C LYS A 682 -0.28 -22.92 40.03
N SER A 683 -1.50 -23.48 39.98
CA SER A 683 -1.87 -24.69 40.72
C SER A 683 -1.17 -25.94 40.15
N ASN A 684 -1.07 -26.08 38.82
CA ASN A 684 -0.33 -27.18 38.19
C ASN A 684 1.18 -27.09 38.44
N ASN A 685 1.80 -25.90 38.37
CA ASN A 685 3.22 -25.76 38.71
C ASN A 685 3.51 -26.04 40.21
N ASN A 686 2.54 -25.77 41.09
CA ASN A 686 2.66 -26.12 42.51
C ASN A 686 2.46 -27.62 42.78
N ASN A 687 1.65 -28.31 41.97
CA ASN A 687 1.50 -29.77 42.05
C ASN A 687 2.73 -30.50 41.48
N ILE A 688 3.30 -30.03 40.36
CA ILE A 688 4.54 -30.59 39.79
C ILE A 688 5.72 -30.44 40.77
N LYS A 689 5.82 -29.31 41.49
CA LYS A 689 6.82 -29.14 42.56
C LYS A 689 6.60 -30.06 43.76
N LYS A 690 5.34 -30.33 44.12
CA LYS A 690 5.02 -31.27 45.21
C LYS A 690 5.31 -32.73 44.85
N ASP A 691 5.14 -33.10 43.58
CA ASP A 691 5.48 -34.44 43.09
C ASP A 691 7.00 -34.62 42.93
N GLU A 692 7.76 -33.57 42.56
CA GLU A 692 9.24 -33.59 42.55
C GLU A 692 9.85 -33.61 43.96
N ASP A 693 9.19 -33.03 44.97
CA ASP A 693 9.61 -33.12 46.38
C ASP A 693 9.18 -34.44 47.06
N ALA A 694 8.34 -35.26 46.41
CA ALA A 694 7.81 -36.52 46.92
C ALA A 694 8.39 -37.78 46.22
N SER A 695 9.29 -37.60 45.25
CA SER A 695 10.07 -38.64 44.55
C SER A 695 11.55 -38.52 44.87
#